data_AF-A0A7W7YJN3-F1
#
_entry.id   AF-A0A7W7YJN3-F1
#
_cell.length_a   1.000
_cell.length_b   1.000
_cell.length_c   1.000
_cell.angle_alpha   90.00
_cell.angle_beta   90.00
_cell.angle_gamma   90.00
#
_symmetry.space_group_name_H-M   'P 1'
#
loop_
_entity.id
_entity.type
_entity.pdbx_description
1 polymer ?
#
loop_
_entity_poly.entity_id
_entity_poly.type
_entity_poly.pdbx_seq_one_letter_code
_entity_poly.pdbx_strand_id
1 'polypeptide(L)'
;MNLTWHHFKKEARCIQGRWCFWLGLLGLDLAMQLEWLQPMQIAEENRDLSWWLHAAVLATALLLALVGCAEDRPSNEAAFIATRPLPRRSYFLARGLLVGLLFMLPLVLQEGAYLALSGRPGFALFQGMGGAAAVAGAWLLWAVPGAALWKAWWQALLGLLLPLVGLWLCDWVVVEGLSHQRWVSEVASFSKGAWVAVAWGGLGLWGLLALWHQRAGLALGRRLGVLLALAPLLYAGLVAWDLTVAPWLREDRARVATLEQAMEMRLPREKLRPLLKATYQGRPATLFYGQLRPQNLPPQVEVQNRLKGVTATLAGQPVPAHVTQDDEVRLVSESPVFFPGPVLHALPAGTVLLPPTSLSYRFGGDPLEHELGRVENAVTDGRAGPLVLSSQFETTWYEWTTLADLPLEVGARAVDAEVELMLTDLLPDTGGWAQAKRGGEPGAMTLECRIHQSRADVGLQLVLYSPERRLAWALGGHSGVDEYRPHSRRATHTGWQRSLTRFSQQEVLRYEDGQPAAAMGKLRLRVMKRRCLGRSEWTWQSPPLDLQQHVPGARDWYFATGSWTLGDPVTQLAHRLAALTAPGPEAPVEAQRDYVLAVLRSFHALRKEANKKEQYDLVVAKLRPFAEAHLDVLLALPASAVAGPTSPVFRLANQLCNDTHRDYVVSRVLEADWMAALAQTKGWGEAVRERMLPAILAVPRHEKYLRTLMLSWQDPTVQRRQVEELRFFPEADTFETLYAVPALRPALDAVARVLEAELQPMRGCGAYMRSRLEIAVAQGSAPALDVALAWVAALHPTDRAGDAPALLPFAQGLAVRLGLPPPQGGLKEYPPLFRGLRAAQFHYQPALRTWRKKP
;
A
#
# COMPACT_ATOMS: atom_id res chain seq x y z
N MET A 1 37.09 -56.01 8.98
CA MET A 1 37.15 -54.72 8.24
C MET A 1 35.72 -54.20 8.11
N ASN A 2 35.42 -52.97 8.55
CA ASN A 2 34.06 -52.42 8.47
C ASN A 2 33.66 -52.27 6.99
N LEU A 3 32.73 -53.10 6.52
CA LEU A 3 32.30 -53.17 5.12
C LEU A 3 31.80 -51.80 4.62
N THR A 4 31.09 -51.06 5.48
CA THR A 4 30.61 -49.70 5.19
C THR A 4 31.76 -48.76 4.82
N TRP A 5 32.86 -48.81 5.58
CA TRP A 5 34.03 -47.96 5.36
C TRP A 5 34.80 -48.36 4.09
N HIS A 6 34.87 -49.66 3.80
CA HIS A 6 35.49 -50.17 2.57
C HIS A 6 34.75 -49.69 1.32
N HIS A 7 33.42 -49.76 1.32
CA HIS A 7 32.59 -49.26 0.20
C HIS A 7 32.69 -47.76 0.04
N PHE A 8 32.62 -46.99 1.14
CA PHE A 8 32.84 -45.56 1.10
C PHE A 8 34.18 -45.20 0.44
N LYS A 9 35.28 -45.86 0.85
CA LYS A 9 36.61 -45.64 0.25
C LYS A 9 36.65 -45.98 -1.25
N LYS A 10 36.03 -47.09 -1.65
CA LYS A 10 35.96 -47.51 -3.06
C LYS A 10 35.22 -46.47 -3.90
N GLU A 11 34.04 -46.06 -3.46
CA GLU A 11 33.24 -45.05 -4.17
C GLU A 11 33.94 -43.69 -4.20
N ALA A 12 34.51 -43.24 -3.07
CA ALA A 12 35.24 -41.98 -3.00
C ALA A 12 36.41 -41.93 -4.00
N ARG A 13 37.18 -43.02 -4.16
CA ARG A 13 38.25 -43.12 -5.16
C ARG A 13 37.71 -43.02 -6.59
N CYS A 14 36.56 -43.63 -6.87
CA CYS A 14 35.96 -43.61 -8.20
C CYS A 14 35.50 -42.21 -8.62
N ILE A 15 35.03 -41.39 -7.68
CA ILE A 15 34.56 -40.03 -7.96
C ILE A 15 35.62 -38.96 -7.71
N GLN A 16 36.79 -39.30 -7.15
CA GLN A 16 37.79 -38.34 -6.64
C GLN A 16 38.14 -37.22 -7.63
N GLY A 17 38.46 -37.56 -8.89
CA GLY A 17 38.80 -36.54 -9.90
C GLY A 17 37.64 -35.58 -10.20
N ARG A 18 36.41 -36.10 -10.28
CA ARG A 18 35.20 -35.30 -10.51
C ARG A 18 34.80 -34.50 -9.27
N TRP A 19 35.05 -35.04 -8.09
CA TRP A 19 34.85 -34.38 -6.82
C TRP A 19 35.82 -33.21 -6.64
N CYS A 20 37.10 -33.36 -7.02
CA CYS A 20 38.05 -32.24 -7.03
C CYS A 20 37.59 -31.12 -7.98
N PHE A 21 37.09 -31.47 -9.17
CA PHE A 21 36.49 -30.49 -10.07
C PHE A 21 35.28 -29.79 -9.44
N TRP A 22 34.39 -30.55 -8.79
CA TRP A 22 33.24 -30.01 -8.08
C TRP A 22 33.65 -29.07 -6.92
N LEU A 23 34.67 -29.41 -6.15
CA LEU A 23 35.23 -28.49 -5.13
C LEU A 23 35.79 -27.21 -5.77
N GLY A 24 36.39 -27.30 -6.95
CA GLY A 24 36.78 -26.13 -7.74
C GLY A 24 35.58 -25.25 -8.08
N LEU A 25 34.47 -25.83 -8.55
CA LEU A 25 33.21 -25.11 -8.80
C LEU A 25 32.64 -24.49 -7.52
N LEU A 26 32.71 -25.21 -6.39
CA LEU A 26 32.28 -24.72 -5.08
C LEU A 26 33.09 -23.49 -4.63
N GLY A 27 34.40 -23.54 -4.81
CA GLY A 27 35.30 -22.41 -4.54
C GLY A 27 35.05 -21.23 -5.47
N LEU A 28 34.76 -21.48 -6.74
CA LEU A 28 34.39 -20.46 -7.72
C LEU A 28 33.06 -19.79 -7.36
N ASP A 29 32.05 -20.56 -6.92
CA ASP A 29 30.79 -20.03 -6.39
C ASP A 29 31.04 -19.16 -5.16
N LEU A 30 31.80 -19.64 -4.17
CA LEU A 30 32.16 -18.84 -3.00
C LEU A 30 32.86 -17.53 -3.38
N ALA A 31 33.85 -17.58 -4.27
CA ALA A 31 34.58 -16.40 -4.74
C ALA A 31 33.65 -15.41 -5.48
N MET A 32 32.67 -15.91 -6.23
CA MET A 32 31.64 -15.10 -6.88
C MET A 32 30.69 -14.45 -5.86
N GLN A 33 30.24 -15.20 -4.84
CA GLN A 33 29.36 -14.67 -3.79
C GLN A 33 30.08 -13.64 -2.89
N LEU A 34 31.39 -13.78 -2.68
CA LEU A 34 32.23 -12.83 -1.95
C LEU A 34 32.66 -11.62 -2.80
N GLU A 35 32.30 -11.57 -4.08
CA GLU A 35 32.67 -10.51 -5.03
C GLU A 35 34.18 -10.46 -5.36
N TRP A 36 34.93 -11.54 -5.16
CA TRP A 36 36.37 -11.59 -5.51
C TRP A 36 36.61 -11.65 -7.02
N LEU A 37 35.71 -12.30 -7.76
CA LEU A 37 35.82 -12.46 -9.22
C LEU A 37 35.06 -11.38 -9.99
N GLN A 38 33.88 -10.99 -9.50
CA GLN A 38 33.02 -10.00 -10.15
C GLN A 38 32.31 -9.15 -9.08
N PRO A 39 32.68 -7.86 -8.93
CA PRO A 39 31.98 -6.96 -8.02
C PRO A 39 30.53 -6.75 -8.47
N MET A 40 29.61 -6.55 -7.52
CA MET A 40 28.23 -6.22 -7.87
C MET A 40 28.16 -4.85 -8.57
N GLN A 41 27.43 -4.77 -9.69
CA GLN A 41 27.22 -3.54 -10.46
C GLN A 41 25.74 -3.38 -10.81
N ILE A 42 25.22 -2.15 -10.69
CA ILE A 42 23.78 -1.84 -10.85
C ILE A 42 23.26 -1.97 -12.30
N ALA A 43 24.15 -1.91 -13.30
CA ALA A 43 23.75 -1.84 -14.72
C ALA A 43 23.47 -3.20 -15.38
N GLU A 44 23.76 -4.32 -14.72
CA GLU A 44 23.61 -5.64 -15.32
C GLU A 44 22.56 -6.46 -14.57
N GLU A 45 21.60 -7.04 -15.30
CA GLU A 45 20.76 -8.17 -14.85
C GLU A 45 21.62 -9.43 -14.63
N ASN A 46 22.72 -9.31 -13.88
CA ASN A 46 23.66 -10.37 -13.51
C ASN A 46 23.06 -11.39 -12.53
N ARG A 47 21.74 -11.35 -12.33
CA ARG A 47 20.99 -12.35 -11.57
C ARG A 47 21.24 -13.75 -12.13
N ASP A 48 21.42 -13.84 -13.44
CA ASP A 48 21.57 -15.10 -14.16
C ASP A 48 22.86 -15.81 -13.79
N LEU A 49 24.04 -15.19 -13.92
CA LEU A 49 25.31 -15.92 -13.83
C LEU A 49 25.56 -16.56 -12.46
N SER A 50 25.39 -15.82 -11.35
CA SER A 50 25.62 -16.40 -10.01
C SER A 50 24.57 -17.43 -9.62
N TRP A 51 23.35 -17.31 -10.12
CA TRP A 51 22.31 -18.30 -9.86
C TRP A 51 22.59 -19.57 -10.67
N TRP A 52 22.92 -19.45 -11.96
CA TRP A 52 23.29 -20.58 -12.82
C TRP A 52 24.52 -21.32 -12.30
N LEU A 53 25.53 -20.59 -11.80
CA LEU A 53 26.71 -21.19 -11.19
C LEU A 53 26.34 -22.02 -9.94
N HIS A 54 25.55 -21.46 -9.03
CA HIS A 54 25.11 -22.19 -7.85
C HIS A 54 24.21 -23.40 -8.21
N ALA A 55 23.31 -23.24 -9.18
CA ALA A 55 22.50 -24.33 -9.71
C ALA A 55 23.38 -25.42 -10.32
N ALA A 56 24.45 -25.06 -11.04
CA ALA A 56 25.42 -26.00 -11.59
C ALA A 56 26.19 -26.74 -10.49
N VAL A 57 26.61 -26.04 -9.41
CA VAL A 57 27.25 -26.66 -8.23
C VAL A 57 26.33 -27.71 -7.59
N LEU A 58 25.05 -27.39 -7.39
CA LEU A 58 24.08 -28.33 -6.81
C LEU A 58 23.76 -29.49 -7.76
N ALA A 59 23.54 -29.21 -9.05
CA ALA A 59 23.23 -30.23 -10.05
C ALA A 59 24.38 -31.21 -10.23
N THR A 60 25.63 -30.72 -10.24
CA THR A 60 26.82 -31.57 -10.31
C THR A 60 27.04 -32.36 -9.03
N ALA A 61 26.83 -31.78 -7.84
CA ALA A 61 26.85 -32.52 -6.57
C ALA A 61 25.85 -33.69 -6.59
N LEU A 62 24.60 -33.40 -7.00
CA LEU A 62 23.54 -34.39 -7.09
C LEU A 62 23.85 -35.47 -8.12
N LEU A 63 24.33 -35.09 -9.31
CA LEU A 63 24.73 -36.03 -10.34
C LEU A 63 25.86 -36.94 -9.87
N LEU A 64 26.89 -36.40 -9.22
CA LEU A 64 28.02 -37.18 -8.70
C LEU A 64 27.60 -38.09 -7.55
N ALA A 65 26.69 -37.65 -6.69
CA ALA A 65 26.10 -38.49 -5.64
C ALA A 65 25.29 -39.67 -6.20
N LEU A 66 24.63 -39.48 -7.35
CA LEU A 66 23.89 -40.52 -8.09
C LEU A 66 24.83 -41.44 -8.91
N VAL A 67 25.89 -40.88 -9.50
CA VAL A 67 26.86 -41.56 -10.37
C VAL A 67 28.05 -42.06 -9.54
N GLY A 68 27.80 -42.98 -8.60
CA GLY A 68 28.86 -43.78 -7.98
C GLY A 68 29.34 -44.94 -8.86
N CYS A 69 30.11 -45.88 -8.29
CA CYS A 69 30.59 -47.07 -9.00
C CYS A 69 29.42 -47.90 -9.58
N ALA A 70 29.31 -47.98 -10.91
CA ALA A 70 28.24 -48.70 -11.60
C ALA A 70 28.24 -50.22 -11.33
N GLU A 71 29.40 -50.76 -10.96
CA GLU A 71 29.65 -52.17 -10.65
C GLU A 71 29.05 -52.64 -9.31
N ASP A 72 28.60 -51.71 -8.46
CA ASP A 72 28.12 -51.97 -7.09
C ASP A 72 26.68 -51.45 -6.89
N ARG A 73 25.86 -51.40 -7.96
CA ARG A 73 24.46 -50.96 -7.84
C ARG A 73 23.52 -52.15 -7.59
N PRO A 74 22.64 -52.10 -6.56
CA PRO A 74 21.65 -53.14 -6.31
C PRO A 74 20.68 -53.37 -7.48
N SER A 75 20.48 -52.34 -8.30
CA SER A 75 19.58 -52.36 -9.45
C SER A 75 20.23 -52.90 -10.74
N ASN A 76 21.55 -53.09 -10.75
CA ASN A 76 22.29 -53.59 -11.91
C ASN A 76 22.47 -55.11 -11.78
N GLU A 77 21.79 -55.89 -12.63
CA GLU A 77 21.82 -57.36 -12.58
C GLU A 77 23.19 -57.93 -13.02
N ALA A 78 24.01 -57.15 -13.72
CA ALA A 78 25.37 -57.51 -14.15
C ALA A 78 26.48 -57.09 -13.15
N ALA A 79 26.11 -56.51 -12.00
CA ALA A 79 27.05 -56.00 -10.99
C ALA A 79 27.60 -57.10 -10.06
N PHE A 80 28.77 -56.87 -9.47
CA PHE A 80 29.41 -57.79 -8.51
C PHE A 80 28.52 -58.09 -7.29
N ILE A 81 27.65 -57.15 -6.90
CA ILE A 81 26.66 -57.32 -5.82
C ILE A 81 25.56 -58.33 -6.17
N ALA A 82 25.28 -58.56 -7.46
CA ALA A 82 24.32 -59.58 -7.88
C ALA A 82 24.86 -61.01 -7.65
N THR A 83 26.19 -61.19 -7.64
CA THR A 83 26.85 -62.49 -7.44
C THR A 83 27.34 -62.70 -6.00
N ARG A 84 27.59 -61.63 -5.22
CA ARG A 84 27.83 -61.68 -3.76
C ARG A 84 27.09 -60.54 -3.04
N PRO A 85 25.87 -60.78 -2.53
CA PRO A 85 25.04 -59.72 -1.99
C PRO A 85 25.61 -59.16 -0.67
N LEU A 86 25.85 -57.85 -0.66
CA LEU A 86 26.21 -57.14 0.56
C LEU A 86 24.98 -56.92 1.46
N PRO A 87 25.18 -56.80 2.79
CA PRO A 87 24.12 -56.34 3.67
C PRO A 87 23.63 -54.96 3.23
N ARG A 88 22.33 -54.83 2.94
CA ARG A 88 21.69 -53.58 2.47
C ARG A 88 22.00 -52.39 3.37
N ARG A 89 22.08 -52.62 4.68
CA ARG A 89 22.45 -51.61 5.69
C ARG A 89 23.83 -50.99 5.40
N SER A 90 24.83 -51.81 5.08
CA SER A 90 26.19 -51.35 4.81
C SER A 90 26.27 -50.51 3.53
N TYR A 91 25.47 -50.83 2.51
CA TYR A 91 25.38 -50.04 1.28
C TYR A 91 24.76 -48.66 1.54
N PHE A 92 23.59 -48.60 2.18
CA PHE A 92 22.92 -47.33 2.48
C PHE A 92 23.74 -46.44 3.42
N LEU A 93 24.41 -47.03 4.42
CA LEU A 93 25.32 -46.28 5.29
C LEU A 93 26.55 -45.77 4.56
N ALA A 94 27.15 -46.56 3.65
CA ALA A 94 28.29 -46.10 2.85
C ALA A 94 27.90 -44.95 1.92
N ARG A 95 26.71 -45.03 1.30
CA ARG A 95 26.12 -43.95 0.50
C ARG A 95 25.78 -42.72 1.32
N GLY A 96 25.20 -42.90 2.51
CA GLY A 96 24.94 -41.82 3.45
C GLY A 96 26.23 -41.09 3.86
N LEU A 97 27.30 -41.83 4.14
CA LEU A 97 28.62 -41.25 4.42
C LEU A 97 29.21 -40.52 3.20
N LEU A 98 29.05 -41.07 2.00
CA LEU A 98 29.47 -40.42 0.77
C LEU A 98 28.78 -39.06 0.58
N VAL A 99 27.44 -39.05 0.64
CA VAL A 99 26.63 -37.82 0.50
C VAL A 99 26.92 -36.83 1.63
N GLY A 100 26.94 -37.31 2.88
CA GLY A 100 27.14 -36.49 4.06
C GLY A 100 28.52 -35.85 4.12
N LEU A 101 29.59 -36.63 3.92
CA LEU A 101 30.97 -36.14 4.08
C LEU A 101 31.53 -35.46 2.84
N LEU A 102 31.22 -35.96 1.63
CA LEU A 102 31.85 -35.44 0.40
C LEU A 102 31.05 -34.31 -0.26
N PHE A 103 29.75 -34.16 0.03
CA PHE A 103 28.92 -33.14 -0.62
C PHE A 103 28.21 -32.21 0.36
N MET A 104 27.48 -32.75 1.35
CA MET A 104 26.78 -31.91 2.33
C MET A 104 27.76 -31.10 3.20
N LEU A 105 28.78 -31.75 3.76
CA LEU A 105 29.74 -31.09 4.64
C LEU A 105 30.47 -29.93 3.93
N PRO A 106 31.01 -30.08 2.69
CA PRO A 106 31.59 -28.94 1.97
C PRO A 106 30.63 -27.79 1.71
N LEU A 107 29.35 -28.05 1.38
CA LEU A 107 28.34 -26.99 1.22
C LEU A 107 28.06 -26.25 2.54
N VAL A 108 27.99 -26.99 3.66
CA VAL A 108 27.83 -26.43 5.00
C VAL A 108 29.04 -25.58 5.39
N LEU A 109 30.25 -26.06 5.10
CA LEU A 109 31.49 -25.33 5.35
C LEU A 109 31.61 -24.09 4.45
N GLN A 110 31.13 -24.15 3.20
CA GLN A 110 31.08 -23.01 2.29
C GLN A 110 30.19 -21.89 2.87
N GLU A 111 28.99 -22.22 3.38
CA GLU A 111 28.11 -21.26 4.05
C GLU A 111 28.81 -20.64 5.27
N GLY A 112 29.42 -21.48 6.12
CA GLY A 112 30.18 -21.01 7.28
C GLY A 112 31.33 -20.08 6.88
N ALA A 113 32.07 -20.43 5.83
CA ALA A 113 33.15 -19.61 5.29
C ALA A 113 32.63 -18.29 4.71
N TYR A 114 31.52 -18.31 3.96
CA TYR A 114 30.89 -17.10 3.43
C TYR A 114 30.51 -16.13 4.56
N LEU A 115 29.88 -16.63 5.61
CA LEU A 115 29.45 -15.82 6.75
C LEU A 115 30.64 -15.31 7.58
N ALA A 116 31.64 -16.16 7.82
CA ALA A 116 32.87 -15.79 8.52
C ALA A 116 33.64 -14.69 7.76
N LEU A 117 33.87 -14.88 6.46
CA LEU A 117 34.57 -13.93 5.59
C LEU A 117 33.77 -12.65 5.35
N SER A 118 32.44 -12.70 5.55
CA SER A 118 31.57 -11.52 5.57
C SER A 118 31.46 -10.83 6.94
N GLY A 119 32.27 -11.23 7.93
CA GLY A 119 32.36 -10.58 9.24
C GLY A 119 31.16 -10.80 10.16
N ARG A 120 30.43 -11.92 10.01
CA ARG A 120 29.23 -12.21 10.82
C ARG A 120 29.58 -12.76 12.21
N PRO A 121 28.74 -12.52 13.23
CA PRO A 121 28.95 -13.07 14.57
C PRO A 121 28.76 -14.60 14.59
N GLY A 122 29.47 -15.28 15.51
CA GLY A 122 29.50 -16.76 15.57
C GLY A 122 28.12 -17.44 15.60
N PHE A 123 27.14 -16.84 16.29
CA PHE A 123 25.77 -17.38 16.29
C PHE A 123 25.15 -17.42 14.88
N ALA A 124 25.34 -16.38 14.08
CA ALA A 124 24.86 -16.35 12.70
C ALA A 124 25.57 -17.39 11.82
N LEU A 125 26.85 -17.67 12.07
CA LEU A 125 27.58 -18.75 11.40
C LEU A 125 26.94 -20.11 11.70
N PHE A 126 26.74 -20.46 12.98
CA PHE A 126 26.16 -21.74 13.35
C PHE A 126 24.73 -21.91 12.84
N GLN A 127 23.92 -20.85 12.92
CA GLN A 127 22.55 -20.87 12.39
C GLN A 127 22.56 -21.03 10.87
N GLY A 128 23.44 -20.32 10.16
CA GLY A 128 23.60 -20.43 8.71
C GLY A 128 24.06 -21.83 8.29
N MET A 129 25.09 -22.38 8.94
CA MET A 129 25.58 -23.74 8.72
C MET A 129 24.50 -24.79 8.98
N GLY A 130 23.71 -24.64 10.05
CA GLY A 130 22.57 -25.50 10.35
C GLY A 130 21.49 -25.44 9.27
N GLY A 131 21.15 -24.23 8.81
CA GLY A 131 20.23 -24.02 7.68
C GLY A 131 20.74 -24.65 6.38
N ALA A 132 22.01 -24.45 6.06
CA ALA A 132 22.67 -25.06 4.90
C ALA A 132 22.69 -26.59 5.00
N ALA A 133 22.89 -27.16 6.18
CA ALA A 133 22.85 -28.61 6.39
C ALA A 133 21.44 -29.17 6.14
N ALA A 134 20.40 -28.48 6.61
CA ALA A 134 19.01 -28.86 6.38
C ALA A 134 18.64 -28.79 4.90
N VAL A 135 19.06 -27.73 4.19
CA VAL A 135 18.81 -27.54 2.75
C VAL A 135 19.62 -28.53 1.91
N ALA A 136 20.92 -28.67 2.17
CA ALA A 136 21.77 -29.63 1.46
C ALA A 136 21.30 -31.08 1.70
N GLY A 137 20.85 -31.40 2.90
CA GLY A 137 20.26 -32.69 3.23
C GLY A 137 18.97 -32.94 2.44
N ALA A 138 18.09 -31.95 2.44
CA ALA A 138 16.85 -31.96 1.66
C ALA A 138 17.09 -32.19 0.15
N TRP A 139 18.18 -31.71 -0.43
CA TRP A 139 18.46 -31.89 -1.87
C TRP A 139 19.29 -33.14 -2.19
N LEU A 140 20.31 -33.43 -1.39
CA LEU A 140 21.33 -34.43 -1.74
C LEU A 140 21.05 -35.81 -1.17
N LEU A 141 20.36 -35.92 -0.02
CA LEU A 141 20.08 -37.24 0.56
C LEU A 141 19.15 -38.07 -0.31
N TRP A 142 18.40 -37.45 -1.23
CA TRP A 142 17.60 -38.15 -2.25
C TRP A 142 18.46 -39.07 -3.13
N ALA A 143 19.72 -38.72 -3.33
CA ALA A 143 20.63 -39.57 -4.10
C ALA A 143 20.85 -40.95 -3.46
N VAL A 144 20.66 -41.09 -2.14
CA VAL A 144 20.86 -42.34 -1.39
C VAL A 144 19.83 -43.41 -1.80
N PRO A 145 18.50 -43.19 -1.70
CA PRO A 145 17.51 -44.11 -2.25
C PRO A 145 17.47 -44.08 -3.79
N GLY A 146 17.76 -42.94 -4.43
CA GLY A 146 17.80 -42.83 -5.90
C GLY A 146 18.81 -43.76 -6.55
N ALA A 147 20.03 -43.85 -6.01
CA ALA A 147 21.07 -44.76 -6.50
C ALA A 147 20.70 -46.25 -6.35
N ALA A 148 19.82 -46.57 -5.40
CA ALA A 148 19.30 -47.92 -5.18
C ALA A 148 18.10 -48.26 -6.07
N LEU A 149 17.33 -47.26 -6.49
CA LEU A 149 16.10 -47.40 -7.27
C LEU A 149 16.35 -47.52 -8.78
N TRP A 150 17.34 -46.80 -9.29
CA TRP A 150 17.47 -46.55 -10.73
C TRP A 150 18.68 -47.27 -11.33
N LYS A 151 18.52 -47.87 -12.51
CA LYS A 151 19.59 -48.64 -13.18
C LYS A 151 20.58 -47.68 -13.85
N ALA A 152 20.05 -46.67 -14.55
CA ALA A 152 20.82 -45.67 -15.27
C ALA A 152 20.71 -44.28 -14.62
N TRP A 153 21.72 -43.43 -14.82
CA TRP A 153 21.75 -42.08 -14.27
C TRP A 153 20.60 -41.21 -14.80
N TRP A 154 20.21 -41.40 -16.08
CA TRP A 154 19.08 -40.68 -16.68
C TRP A 154 17.73 -41.09 -16.05
N GLN A 155 17.57 -42.34 -15.59
CA GLN A 155 16.36 -42.78 -14.89
C GLN A 155 16.25 -42.12 -13.51
N ALA A 156 17.38 -41.93 -12.83
CA ALA A 156 17.43 -41.18 -11.57
C ALA A 156 17.10 -39.70 -11.78
N LEU A 157 17.62 -39.11 -12.86
CA LEU A 157 17.30 -37.74 -13.25
C LEU A 157 15.80 -37.57 -13.56
N LEU A 158 15.22 -38.51 -14.32
CA LEU A 158 13.80 -38.51 -14.65
C LEU A 158 12.92 -38.71 -13.40
N GLY A 159 13.33 -39.62 -12.51
CA GLY A 159 12.67 -39.84 -11.23
C GLY A 159 12.71 -38.64 -10.29
N LEU A 160 13.74 -37.78 -10.38
CA LEU A 160 13.88 -36.54 -9.62
C LEU A 160 13.13 -35.37 -10.26
N LEU A 161 13.15 -35.27 -11.59
CA LEU A 161 12.47 -34.19 -12.33
C LEU A 161 10.94 -34.36 -12.34
N LEU A 162 10.41 -35.59 -12.42
CA LEU A 162 8.96 -35.83 -12.48
C LEU A 162 8.20 -35.26 -11.27
N PRO A 163 8.63 -35.49 -10.01
CA PRO A 163 7.99 -34.91 -8.84
C PRO A 163 8.09 -33.38 -8.81
N LEU A 164 9.21 -32.80 -9.27
CA LEU A 164 9.39 -31.35 -9.34
C LEU A 164 8.46 -30.73 -10.39
N VAL A 165 8.34 -31.35 -11.57
CA VAL A 165 7.37 -30.96 -12.60
C VAL A 165 5.94 -31.18 -12.11
N GLY A 166 5.67 -32.26 -11.37
CA GLY A 166 4.36 -32.53 -10.76
C GLY A 166 3.98 -31.50 -9.70
N LEU A 167 4.93 -31.09 -8.86
CA LEU A 167 4.75 -30.00 -7.89
C LEU A 167 4.53 -28.65 -8.58
N TRP A 168 5.31 -28.36 -9.63
CA TRP A 168 5.13 -27.16 -10.45
C TRP A 168 3.78 -27.14 -11.17
N LEU A 169 3.30 -28.27 -11.68
CA LEU A 169 1.98 -28.40 -12.28
C LEU A 169 0.85 -28.30 -11.24
N CYS A 170 1.03 -28.87 -10.04
CA CYS A 170 0.07 -28.68 -8.95
C CYS A 170 -0.02 -27.21 -8.55
N ASP A 171 1.13 -26.54 -8.45
CA ASP A 171 1.21 -25.11 -8.19
C ASP A 171 0.52 -24.33 -9.31
N TRP A 172 0.85 -24.57 -10.59
CA TRP A 172 0.21 -23.92 -11.72
C TRP A 172 -1.31 -24.14 -11.78
N VAL A 173 -1.81 -25.37 -11.53
CA VAL A 173 -3.26 -25.67 -11.51
C VAL A 173 -3.95 -24.98 -10.33
N VAL A 174 -3.30 -24.83 -9.18
CA VAL A 174 -3.86 -24.13 -8.01
C VAL A 174 -3.78 -22.60 -8.20
N VAL A 175 -2.67 -22.10 -8.74
CA VAL A 175 -2.35 -20.68 -9.00
C VAL A 175 -3.06 -20.12 -10.23
N GLU A 176 -3.46 -20.92 -11.22
CA GLU A 176 -4.22 -20.45 -12.39
C GLU A 176 -5.62 -21.05 -12.47
N GLY A 177 -5.82 -22.30 -12.05
CA GLY A 177 -7.12 -22.98 -12.13
C GLY A 177 -8.04 -22.74 -10.93
N LEU A 178 -7.50 -22.46 -9.74
CA LEU A 178 -8.27 -22.15 -8.53
C LEU A 178 -8.12 -20.69 -8.06
N SER A 179 -7.28 -19.90 -8.71
CA SER A 179 -6.92 -18.52 -8.33
C SER A 179 -7.97 -17.45 -8.61
N HIS A 180 -9.18 -17.84 -9.01
CA HIS A 180 -10.34 -16.99 -8.76
C HIS A 180 -10.73 -16.94 -7.27
N GLN A 181 -10.05 -17.66 -6.36
CA GLN A 181 -10.26 -17.54 -4.91
C GLN A 181 -8.96 -17.38 -4.08
N ARG A 182 -8.76 -16.14 -3.59
CA ARG A 182 -8.28 -15.69 -2.26
C ARG A 182 -7.01 -16.23 -1.58
N TRP A 183 -6.44 -17.39 -1.94
CA TRP A 183 -5.46 -18.08 -1.09
C TRP A 183 -4.04 -18.17 -1.64
N VAL A 184 -3.85 -18.06 -2.96
CA VAL A 184 -2.62 -18.60 -3.58
C VAL A 184 -1.48 -17.58 -3.70
N SER A 185 -1.76 -16.28 -3.64
CA SER A 185 -0.69 -15.28 -3.63
C SER A 185 0.05 -15.19 -2.28
N GLU A 186 -0.52 -15.69 -1.18
CA GLU A 186 0.23 -15.95 0.08
C GLU A 186 1.13 -17.19 -0.06
N VAL A 187 0.65 -18.19 -0.81
CA VAL A 187 1.30 -19.47 -1.08
C VAL A 187 2.47 -19.31 -2.09
N ALA A 188 2.39 -18.34 -3.02
CA ALA A 188 3.50 -18.00 -3.93
C ALA A 188 4.76 -17.51 -3.19
N SER A 189 4.62 -17.12 -1.91
CA SER A 189 5.71 -16.81 -0.99
C SER A 189 6.01 -17.97 -0.03
N PHE A 190 5.91 -19.23 -0.48
CA PHE A 190 6.30 -20.39 0.32
C PHE A 190 7.63 -20.14 1.05
N SER A 191 7.59 -20.26 2.37
CA SER A 191 8.81 -20.23 3.18
C SER A 191 9.76 -21.34 2.67
N LYS A 192 11.07 -21.06 2.55
CA LYS A 192 12.08 -22.10 2.27
C LYS A 192 11.91 -23.31 3.22
N GLY A 193 11.41 -23.06 4.44
CA GLY A 193 11.09 -24.08 5.43
C GLY A 193 10.06 -25.11 4.96
N ALA A 194 8.99 -24.67 4.28
CA ALA A 194 8.00 -25.57 3.69
C ALA A 194 8.64 -26.46 2.62
N TRP A 195 9.39 -25.87 1.67
CA TRP A 195 10.10 -26.63 0.64
C TRP A 195 11.11 -27.63 1.20
N VAL A 196 11.84 -27.23 2.24
CA VAL A 196 12.75 -28.13 2.97
C VAL A 196 11.96 -29.26 3.63
N ALA A 197 10.86 -28.97 4.32
CA ALA A 197 10.02 -29.99 4.97
C ALA A 197 9.45 -31.00 3.97
N VAL A 198 8.97 -30.55 2.81
CA VAL A 198 8.52 -31.44 1.74
C VAL A 198 9.64 -32.23 1.11
N ALA A 199 10.81 -31.63 0.92
CA ALA A 199 11.97 -32.36 0.45
C ALA A 199 12.36 -33.47 1.46
N TRP A 200 12.24 -33.24 2.77
CA TRP A 200 12.45 -34.29 3.78
C TRP A 200 11.34 -35.35 3.81
N GLY A 201 10.07 -34.96 3.68
CA GLY A 201 8.94 -35.90 3.59
C GLY A 201 9.02 -36.78 2.35
N GLY A 202 9.34 -36.17 1.21
CA GLY A 202 9.55 -36.85 -0.06
C GLY A 202 10.74 -37.81 -0.02
N LEU A 203 11.83 -37.46 0.67
CA LEU A 203 12.97 -38.36 0.89
C LEU A 203 12.55 -39.64 1.63
N GLY A 204 11.73 -39.53 2.67
CA GLY A 204 11.21 -40.68 3.42
C GLY A 204 10.38 -41.62 2.54
N LEU A 205 9.50 -41.04 1.73
CA LEU A 205 8.68 -41.79 0.76
C LEU A 205 9.52 -42.43 -0.35
N TRP A 206 10.53 -41.74 -0.84
CA TRP A 206 11.52 -42.27 -1.78
C TRP A 206 12.29 -43.46 -1.19
N GLY A 207 12.68 -43.37 0.07
CA GLY A 207 13.30 -44.48 0.81
C GLY A 207 12.41 -45.71 0.90
N LEU A 208 11.11 -45.52 1.21
CA LEU A 208 10.13 -46.61 1.24
C LEU A 208 9.95 -47.26 -0.14
N LEU A 209 9.87 -46.47 -1.21
CA LEU A 209 9.78 -46.98 -2.57
C LEU A 209 11.03 -47.77 -2.97
N ALA A 210 12.22 -47.31 -2.57
CA ALA A 210 13.48 -48.04 -2.78
C ALA A 210 13.49 -49.40 -2.10
N LEU A 211 13.06 -49.44 -0.83
CA LEU A 211 12.95 -50.68 -0.06
C LEU A 211 11.92 -51.64 -0.67
N TRP A 212 10.80 -51.13 -1.17
CA TRP A 212 9.77 -51.93 -1.82
C TRP A 212 10.25 -52.49 -3.17
N HIS A 213 10.89 -51.65 -4.00
CA HIS A 213 11.47 -52.09 -5.27
C HIS A 213 12.51 -53.20 -5.07
N GLN A 214 13.38 -53.08 -4.06
CA GLN A 214 14.36 -54.10 -3.71
C GLN A 214 13.76 -55.41 -3.17
N ARG A 215 12.47 -55.43 -2.80
CA ARG A 215 11.77 -56.65 -2.35
C ARG A 215 10.95 -57.29 -3.48
N ALA A 216 10.28 -56.47 -4.29
CA ALA A 216 9.24 -56.94 -5.21
C ALA A 216 9.55 -56.72 -6.70
N GLY A 217 10.64 -56.01 -7.06
CA GLY A 217 11.04 -55.82 -8.46
C GLY A 217 10.03 -54.99 -9.28
N LEU A 218 9.88 -53.70 -8.95
CA LEU A 218 8.94 -52.82 -9.65
C LEU A 218 9.41 -52.38 -11.04
N ALA A 219 8.53 -52.48 -12.04
CA ALA A 219 8.74 -51.92 -13.38
C ALA A 219 8.91 -50.39 -13.37
N LEU A 220 9.59 -49.83 -14.38
CA LEU A 220 9.85 -48.38 -14.50
C LEU A 220 8.58 -47.53 -14.45
N GLY A 221 7.55 -47.89 -15.23
CA GLY A 221 6.28 -47.15 -15.27
C GLY A 221 5.56 -47.10 -13.91
N ARG A 222 5.57 -48.19 -13.13
CA ARG A 222 4.98 -48.22 -11.78
C ARG A 222 5.76 -47.37 -10.79
N ARG A 223 7.09 -47.39 -10.85
CA ARG A 223 7.94 -46.51 -10.02
C ARG A 223 7.64 -45.04 -10.31
N LEU A 224 7.61 -44.65 -11.59
CA LEU A 224 7.31 -43.28 -11.99
C LEU A 224 5.87 -42.86 -11.65
N GLY A 225 4.89 -43.76 -11.82
CA GLY A 225 3.49 -43.50 -11.48
C GLY A 225 3.27 -43.27 -9.97
N VAL A 226 3.92 -44.06 -9.11
CA VAL A 226 3.87 -43.84 -7.65
C VAL A 226 4.50 -42.49 -7.28
N LEU A 227 5.61 -42.11 -7.91
CA LEU A 227 6.25 -40.82 -7.66
C LEU A 227 5.42 -39.63 -8.13
N LEU A 228 4.76 -39.75 -9.28
CA LEU A 228 3.85 -38.73 -9.78
C LEU A 228 2.64 -38.56 -8.85
N ALA A 229 2.08 -39.67 -8.34
CA ALA A 229 0.95 -39.66 -7.41
C ALA A 229 1.30 -39.07 -6.03
N LEU A 230 2.59 -39.05 -5.65
CA LEU A 230 3.06 -38.47 -4.39
C LEU A 230 3.21 -36.95 -4.45
N ALA A 231 3.39 -36.36 -5.64
CA ALA A 231 3.50 -34.91 -5.82
C ALA A 231 2.32 -34.12 -5.20
N PRO A 232 1.04 -34.48 -5.42
CA PRO A 232 -0.08 -33.78 -4.78
C PRO A 232 -0.15 -33.94 -3.26
N LEU A 233 0.31 -35.07 -2.71
CA LEU A 233 0.37 -35.28 -1.24
C LEU A 233 1.46 -34.42 -0.60
N LEU A 234 2.61 -34.31 -1.24
CA LEU A 234 3.67 -33.39 -0.83
C LEU A 234 3.20 -31.95 -0.94
N TYR A 235 2.55 -31.58 -2.03
CA TYR A 235 1.96 -30.25 -2.21
C TYR A 235 0.94 -29.91 -1.10
N ALA A 236 0.03 -30.84 -0.76
CA ALA A 236 -0.90 -30.65 0.36
C ALA A 236 -0.17 -30.47 1.71
N GLY A 237 0.96 -31.17 1.91
CA GLY A 237 1.84 -30.96 3.05
C GLY A 237 2.50 -29.59 3.10
N LEU A 238 2.90 -29.01 1.95
CA LEU A 238 3.42 -27.63 1.86
C LEU A 238 2.38 -26.63 2.36
N VAL A 239 1.15 -26.76 1.85
CA VAL A 239 0.04 -25.88 2.20
C VAL A 239 -0.27 -25.99 3.70
N ALA A 240 -0.30 -27.20 4.26
CA ALA A 240 -0.52 -27.41 5.69
C ALA A 240 0.64 -26.89 6.59
N TRP A 241 1.89 -26.91 6.11
CA TRP A 241 3.04 -26.44 6.86
C TRP A 241 3.12 -24.91 6.95
N ASP A 242 2.86 -24.20 5.85
CA ASP A 242 2.84 -22.74 5.85
C ASP A 242 1.72 -22.19 6.75
N LEU A 243 0.61 -22.92 6.87
CA LEU A 243 -0.46 -22.65 7.82
C LEU A 243 -0.05 -22.79 9.30
N THR A 244 1.05 -23.49 9.60
CA THR A 244 1.38 -23.90 10.98
C THR A 244 2.72 -23.41 11.52
N VAL A 245 3.74 -23.12 10.68
CA VAL A 245 5.14 -22.94 11.16
C VAL A 245 5.83 -21.65 10.70
N ALA A 246 5.21 -20.81 9.89
CA ALA A 246 5.83 -19.58 9.35
C ALA A 246 6.60 -18.76 10.43
N PRO A 247 7.95 -18.73 10.44
CA PRO A 247 8.75 -18.19 11.56
C PRO A 247 8.68 -16.67 11.74
N TRP A 248 8.15 -15.94 10.74
CA TRP A 248 7.82 -14.52 10.86
C TRP A 248 6.54 -14.28 11.69
N LEU A 249 5.83 -15.35 12.09
CA LEU A 249 4.84 -15.39 13.17
C LEU A 249 5.47 -15.88 14.49
N ARG A 250 6.63 -15.35 14.89
CA ARG A 250 6.92 -15.30 16.33
C ARG A 250 5.99 -14.27 16.95
N GLU A 251 4.75 -14.71 17.15
CA GLU A 251 3.71 -13.89 17.75
C GLU A 251 4.12 -13.58 19.19
N ASP A 252 4.36 -12.31 19.47
CA ASP A 252 4.38 -11.81 20.84
C ASP A 252 2.93 -11.69 21.31
N ARG A 253 2.29 -12.84 21.54
CA ARG A 253 0.85 -12.94 21.86
C ARG A 253 0.48 -12.10 23.07
N ALA A 254 1.37 -12.01 24.06
CA ALA A 254 1.15 -11.19 25.24
C ALA A 254 1.09 -9.70 24.88
N ARG A 255 2.01 -9.24 24.03
CA ARG A 255 2.02 -7.85 23.57
C ARG A 255 0.87 -7.55 22.62
N VAL A 256 0.55 -8.46 21.69
CA VAL A 256 -0.62 -8.34 20.80
C VAL A 256 -1.90 -8.24 21.60
N ALA A 257 -2.12 -9.11 22.59
CA ALA A 257 -3.31 -9.06 23.46
C ALA A 257 -3.41 -7.74 24.23
N THR A 258 -2.29 -7.16 24.65
CA THR A 258 -2.26 -5.84 25.33
C THR A 258 -2.61 -4.70 24.36
N LEU A 259 -2.06 -4.74 23.14
CA LEU A 259 -2.33 -3.73 22.11
C LEU A 259 -3.77 -3.80 21.59
N GLU A 260 -4.34 -5.01 21.50
CA GLU A 260 -5.73 -5.25 21.12
C GLU A 260 -6.72 -4.63 22.12
N GLN A 261 -6.42 -4.69 23.42
CA GLN A 261 -7.23 -4.01 24.45
C GLN A 261 -7.21 -2.47 24.33
N ALA A 262 -6.18 -1.90 23.69
CA ALA A 262 -6.04 -0.47 23.45
C ALA A 262 -6.72 0.00 22.14
N MET A 263 -7.27 -0.92 21.33
CA MET A 263 -7.99 -0.56 20.12
C MET A 263 -9.46 -0.20 20.41
N GLU A 264 -9.85 1.01 20.04
CA GLU A 264 -11.26 1.42 20.00
C GLU A 264 -11.62 1.91 18.59
N MET A 265 -12.50 1.19 17.89
CA MET A 265 -13.07 1.71 16.65
C MET A 265 -14.24 2.62 16.99
N ARG A 266 -14.01 3.92 16.83
CA ARG A 266 -15.07 4.91 16.91
C ARG A 266 -15.66 5.10 15.53
N LEU A 267 -16.98 5.03 15.45
CA LEU A 267 -17.71 5.67 14.39
C LEU A 267 -18.07 7.09 14.83
N PRO A 268 -17.24 8.10 14.56
CA PRO A 268 -17.76 9.45 14.62
C PRO A 268 -18.92 9.51 13.61
N ARG A 269 -20.15 9.75 14.10
CA ARG A 269 -21.38 9.88 13.29
C ARG A 269 -21.18 10.78 12.06
N GLU A 270 -20.24 11.70 12.16
CA GLU A 270 -19.91 12.75 11.21
C GLU A 270 -18.97 12.33 10.06
N LYS A 271 -18.41 11.11 10.11
CA LYS A 271 -17.49 10.56 9.09
C LYS A 271 -17.93 9.23 8.47
N LEU A 272 -19.11 8.72 8.84
CA LEU A 272 -19.78 7.67 8.07
C LEU A 272 -20.22 8.25 6.74
N ARG A 273 -19.41 8.05 5.70
CA ARG A 273 -19.77 8.42 4.33
C ARG A 273 -20.14 7.15 3.57
N PRO A 274 -21.42 6.95 3.20
CA PRO A 274 -21.75 5.98 2.17
C PRO A 274 -21.12 6.46 0.86
N LEU A 275 -20.02 5.84 0.47
CA LEU A 275 -19.46 6.08 -0.86
C LEU A 275 -20.29 5.25 -1.85
N LEU A 276 -21.34 5.86 -2.37
CA LEU A 276 -22.25 5.30 -3.38
C LEU A 276 -21.61 5.11 -4.76
N LYS A 277 -20.26 5.12 -4.83
CA LYS A 277 -19.49 5.09 -6.08
C LYS A 277 -19.34 3.71 -6.70
N ALA A 278 -19.76 2.65 -6.01
CA ALA A 278 -19.43 1.29 -6.41
C ALA A 278 -20.66 0.51 -6.86
N THR A 279 -20.77 0.28 -8.17
CA THR A 279 -21.52 -0.87 -8.66
C THR A 279 -20.68 -2.11 -8.37
N TYR A 280 -21.21 -3.08 -7.61
CA TYR A 280 -20.61 -4.41 -7.49
C TYR A 280 -21.31 -5.32 -8.49
N GLN A 281 -20.58 -5.88 -9.46
CA GLN A 281 -21.17 -6.75 -10.49
C GLN A 281 -22.40 -6.14 -11.21
N GLY A 282 -22.40 -4.82 -11.39
CA GLY A 282 -23.53 -4.10 -12.00
C GLY A 282 -24.70 -3.76 -11.07
N ARG A 283 -24.68 -4.17 -9.79
CA ARG A 283 -25.70 -3.83 -8.79
C ARG A 283 -25.29 -2.62 -7.94
N PRO A 284 -26.24 -1.74 -7.57
CA PRO A 284 -25.96 -0.62 -6.68
C PRO A 284 -25.62 -1.13 -5.28
N ALA A 285 -24.51 -0.69 -4.72
CA ALA A 285 -24.08 -1.08 -3.40
C ALA A 285 -23.57 0.14 -2.61
N THR A 286 -23.78 0.10 -1.30
CA THR A 286 -23.37 1.17 -0.38
C THR A 286 -22.10 0.74 0.34
N LEU A 287 -21.03 1.50 0.16
CA LEU A 287 -19.74 1.23 0.81
C LEU A 287 -19.63 2.02 2.11
N PHE A 288 -19.36 1.32 3.21
CA PHE A 288 -19.23 1.91 4.54
C PHE A 288 -17.77 1.98 4.96
N TYR A 289 -17.35 3.14 5.45
CA TYR A 289 -16.01 3.36 6.02
C TYR A 289 -16.13 3.78 7.49
N GLY A 290 -15.18 3.31 8.31
CA GLY A 290 -15.05 3.67 9.71
C GLY A 290 -13.65 4.18 10.00
N GLN A 291 -13.49 4.97 11.06
CA GLN A 291 -12.17 5.41 11.51
C GLN A 291 -11.70 4.56 12.69
N LEU A 292 -10.60 3.85 12.51
CA LEU A 292 -9.96 3.17 13.62
C LEU A 292 -9.07 4.20 14.32
N ARG A 293 -9.45 4.63 15.53
CA ARG A 293 -8.63 5.53 16.34
C ARG A 293 -7.99 4.71 17.45
N PRO A 294 -6.69 4.41 17.34
CA PRO A 294 -5.94 3.89 18.46
C PRO A 294 -6.15 4.77 19.70
N GLN A 295 -6.64 4.21 20.81
CA GLN A 295 -6.53 4.89 22.09
C GLN A 295 -5.27 4.39 22.77
N ASN A 296 -4.24 5.21 22.81
CA ASN A 296 -2.99 4.89 23.49
C ASN A 296 -2.17 3.76 22.83
N LEU A 297 -2.34 3.48 21.52
CA LEU A 297 -1.31 2.67 20.86
C LEU A 297 0.02 3.44 20.90
N PRO A 298 1.14 2.76 21.21
CA PRO A 298 2.44 3.36 21.11
C PRO A 298 2.66 3.91 19.69
N PRO A 299 3.30 5.08 19.54
CA PRO A 299 3.43 5.76 18.26
C PRO A 299 4.27 4.98 17.23
N GLN A 300 5.07 4.04 17.70
CA GLN A 300 5.86 3.12 16.90
C GLN A 300 5.08 1.90 16.37
N VAL A 301 3.84 1.68 16.82
CA VAL A 301 3.02 0.53 16.42
C VAL A 301 2.19 0.88 15.18
N GLU A 302 2.26 0.03 14.17
CA GLU A 302 1.38 0.05 12.99
C GLU A 302 0.33 -1.05 13.13
N VAL A 303 -0.88 -0.76 12.66
CA VAL A 303 -1.96 -1.73 12.58
C VAL A 303 -2.43 -1.82 11.14
N GLN A 304 -2.42 -3.03 10.58
CA GLN A 304 -3.01 -3.30 9.28
C GLN A 304 -4.24 -4.18 9.46
N ASN A 305 -5.41 -3.61 9.15
CA ASN A 305 -6.68 -4.30 9.26
C ASN A 305 -7.12 -4.80 7.88
N ARG A 306 -7.43 -6.08 7.79
CA ARG A 306 -8.05 -6.71 6.62
C ARG A 306 -9.47 -7.12 6.99
N LEU A 307 -10.47 -6.65 6.24
CA LEU A 307 -11.85 -7.09 6.41
C LEU A 307 -11.98 -8.54 5.91
N LYS A 308 -12.24 -9.50 6.81
CA LYS A 308 -12.45 -10.92 6.50
C LYS A 308 -13.90 -11.22 6.13
N GLY A 309 -14.84 -10.56 6.80
CA GLY A 309 -16.25 -10.81 6.61
C GLY A 309 -17.09 -9.63 7.08
N VAL A 310 -18.28 -9.50 6.49
CA VAL A 310 -19.27 -8.54 6.93
C VAL A 310 -20.65 -9.18 6.86
N THR A 311 -21.45 -8.97 7.91
CA THR A 311 -22.87 -9.23 7.91
C THR A 311 -23.62 -7.93 8.15
N ALA A 312 -24.78 -7.79 7.53
CA ALA A 312 -25.64 -6.62 7.69
C ALA A 312 -27.05 -7.06 8.03
N THR A 313 -27.69 -6.33 8.94
CA THR A 313 -29.11 -6.47 9.23
C THR A 313 -29.80 -5.11 9.09
N LEU A 314 -30.92 -5.06 8.39
CA LEU A 314 -31.74 -3.86 8.21
C LEU A 314 -33.10 -4.15 8.83
N ALA A 315 -33.49 -3.35 9.83
CA ALA A 315 -34.70 -3.60 10.62
C ALA A 315 -34.78 -5.04 11.19
N GLY A 316 -33.63 -5.60 11.57
CA GLY A 316 -33.52 -6.97 12.09
C GLY A 316 -33.55 -8.08 11.03
N GLN A 317 -33.74 -7.77 9.75
CA GLN A 317 -33.65 -8.75 8.66
C GLN A 317 -32.26 -8.75 8.02
N PRO A 318 -31.68 -9.92 7.71
CA PRO A 318 -30.38 -9.98 7.04
C PRO A 318 -30.45 -9.38 5.63
N VAL A 319 -29.42 -8.61 5.28
CA VAL A 319 -29.26 -7.99 3.95
C VAL A 319 -27.92 -8.41 3.36
N PRO A 320 -27.82 -8.66 2.04
CA PRO A 320 -26.56 -9.03 1.41
C PRO A 320 -25.47 -7.99 1.67
N ALA A 321 -24.37 -8.46 2.26
CA ALA A 321 -23.19 -7.65 2.52
C ALA A 321 -21.93 -8.39 2.04
N HIS A 322 -20.99 -7.63 1.50
CA HIS A 322 -19.81 -8.14 0.82
C HIS A 322 -18.58 -7.37 1.25
N VAL A 323 -17.45 -8.07 1.23
CA VAL A 323 -16.11 -7.47 1.30
C VAL A 323 -15.71 -7.07 -0.13
N THR A 324 -15.08 -5.91 -0.31
CA THR A 324 -14.61 -5.50 -1.64
C THR A 324 -13.50 -6.44 -2.14
N GLN A 325 -13.73 -7.11 -3.27
CA GLN A 325 -12.75 -8.03 -3.88
C GLN A 325 -11.47 -7.33 -4.36
N ASP A 326 -11.50 -6.02 -4.67
CA ASP A 326 -10.32 -5.29 -5.13
C ASP A 326 -9.24 -5.09 -4.05
N ASP A 327 -9.59 -5.17 -2.75
CA ASP A 327 -8.62 -5.18 -1.64
C ASP A 327 -8.08 -6.59 -1.34
N GLU A 328 -8.61 -7.64 -1.98
CA GLU A 328 -8.14 -9.02 -1.77
C GLU A 328 -6.81 -9.32 -2.46
N VAL A 329 -6.40 -8.50 -3.44
CA VAL A 329 -5.16 -8.69 -4.21
C VAL A 329 -3.96 -7.97 -3.58
N ARG A 330 -4.18 -7.08 -2.60
CA ARG A 330 -3.10 -6.31 -1.98
C ARG A 330 -2.52 -7.01 -0.76
N LEU A 331 -1.85 -8.12 -1.02
CA LEU A 331 -1.14 -8.87 0.00
C LEU A 331 0.00 -8.09 0.63
N VAL A 332 0.20 -8.41 1.90
CA VAL A 332 1.17 -7.90 2.88
C VAL A 332 2.64 -7.89 2.39
N SER A 333 2.97 -8.58 1.29
CA SER A 333 4.31 -8.55 0.68
C SER A 333 4.49 -7.56 -0.48
N GLU A 334 3.40 -7.11 -1.11
CA GLU A 334 3.44 -6.28 -2.33
C GLU A 334 2.54 -5.06 -2.29
N SER A 335 1.66 -4.93 -1.29
CA SER A 335 0.97 -3.69 -1.01
C SER A 335 2.06 -2.65 -0.75
N PRO A 336 2.30 -1.69 -1.67
CA PRO A 336 3.32 -0.68 -1.46
C PRO A 336 3.00 -0.05 -0.12
N VAL A 337 3.98 0.00 0.77
CA VAL A 337 3.87 0.48 2.16
C VAL A 337 3.12 1.81 2.14
N PHE A 338 1.80 1.70 2.18
CA PHE A 338 0.89 2.81 2.10
C PHE A 338 0.68 3.09 3.57
N PHE A 339 1.38 4.12 4.00
CA PHE A 339 1.13 4.96 5.14
C PHE A 339 2.23 4.97 6.23
N PRO A 340 2.84 6.16 6.43
CA PRO A 340 4.01 6.38 7.28
C PRO A 340 3.65 6.81 8.70
N GLY A 341 2.51 6.41 9.29
CA GLY A 341 2.11 6.88 10.63
C GLY A 341 3.23 6.70 11.68
N PRO A 342 3.76 5.47 11.84
CA PRO A 342 4.89 5.22 12.73
C PRO A 342 6.22 5.84 12.26
N VAL A 343 6.42 5.96 10.95
CA VAL A 343 7.59 6.65 10.36
C VAL A 343 7.58 8.14 10.71
N LEU A 344 6.41 8.78 10.65
CA LEU A 344 6.19 10.16 11.04
C LEU A 344 6.49 10.37 12.53
N HIS A 345 6.04 9.46 13.39
CA HIS A 345 6.35 9.54 14.82
C HIS A 345 7.83 9.35 15.15
N ALA A 346 8.58 8.62 14.32
CA ALA A 346 10.03 8.52 14.46
C ALA A 346 10.77 9.79 13.97
N LEU A 347 10.10 10.68 13.24
CA LEU A 347 10.66 11.95 12.80
C LEU A 347 10.42 13.05 13.85
N PRO A 348 11.31 14.05 13.95
CA PRO A 348 11.11 15.16 14.87
C PRO A 348 9.81 15.91 14.57
N ALA A 349 9.17 16.44 15.62
CA ALA A 349 7.96 17.24 15.51
C ALA A 349 8.12 18.38 14.47
N GLY A 350 7.08 18.62 13.68
CA GLY A 350 7.10 19.61 12.61
C GLY A 350 7.86 19.18 11.35
N THR A 351 8.25 17.90 11.22
CA THR A 351 8.78 17.35 9.96
C THR A 351 7.66 17.07 8.97
N VAL A 352 7.85 17.49 7.71
CA VAL A 352 6.98 17.17 6.58
C VAL A 352 7.59 16.01 5.81
N LEU A 353 6.90 14.88 5.80
CA LEU A 353 7.26 13.72 4.99
C LEU A 353 6.61 13.82 3.61
N LEU A 354 7.46 13.86 2.60
CA LEU A 354 7.10 13.90 1.19
C LEU A 354 7.04 12.46 0.66
N PRO A 355 5.90 12.04 0.08
CA PRO A 355 5.79 10.72 -0.52
C PRO A 355 6.66 10.62 -1.80
N PRO A 356 7.04 9.41 -2.23
CA PRO A 356 7.69 9.23 -3.53
C PRO A 356 6.76 9.69 -4.66
N THR A 357 7.32 10.45 -5.60
CA THR A 357 6.62 11.21 -6.67
C THR A 357 5.78 10.37 -7.64
N SER A 358 5.92 9.03 -7.62
CA SER A 358 5.21 8.12 -8.53
C SER A 358 3.88 7.55 -7.97
N LEU A 359 3.66 7.59 -6.65
CA LEU A 359 2.42 7.10 -6.05
C LEU A 359 1.39 8.22 -5.98
N SER A 360 0.74 8.46 -7.12
CA SER A 360 -0.50 9.24 -7.15
C SER A 360 -1.47 8.66 -6.10
N TYR A 361 -1.75 9.46 -5.08
CA TYR A 361 -2.77 9.23 -4.08
C TYR A 361 -4.13 9.10 -4.77
N ARG A 362 -4.50 7.88 -5.19
CA ARG A 362 -5.84 7.63 -5.77
C ARG A 362 -6.94 7.63 -4.71
N PHE A 363 -6.59 7.71 -3.43
CA PHE A 363 -7.56 7.71 -2.34
C PHE A 363 -7.18 8.79 -1.33
N GLY A 364 -7.77 9.98 -1.46
CA GLY A 364 -7.70 11.05 -0.47
C GLY A 364 -8.45 10.73 0.84
N GLY A 365 -8.42 9.48 1.27
CA GLY A 365 -8.94 9.02 2.55
C GLY A 365 -7.93 9.27 3.67
N ASP A 366 -8.45 9.46 4.87
CA ASP A 366 -7.66 9.48 6.10
C ASP A 366 -6.93 8.12 6.25
N PRO A 367 -5.63 8.05 6.57
CA PRO A 367 -4.93 6.78 6.86
C PRO A 367 -5.67 5.85 7.84
N LEU A 368 -6.53 6.44 8.67
CA LEU A 368 -7.32 5.75 9.68
C LEU A 368 -8.68 5.26 9.15
N GLU A 369 -9.04 5.56 7.90
CA GLU A 369 -10.27 5.07 7.27
C GLU A 369 -10.11 3.62 6.80
N HIS A 370 -10.93 2.74 7.37
CA HIS A 370 -11.02 1.33 7.01
C HIS A 370 -12.40 1.03 6.43
N GLU A 371 -12.44 0.22 5.39
CA GLU A 371 -13.70 -0.33 4.89
C GLU A 371 -14.31 -1.24 5.97
N LEU A 372 -15.58 -0.97 6.30
CA LEU A 372 -16.38 -1.79 7.21
C LEU A 372 -17.19 -2.85 6.45
N GLY A 373 -17.46 -2.58 5.18
CA GLY A 373 -18.09 -3.50 4.25
C GLY A 373 -18.99 -2.79 3.25
N ARG A 374 -19.52 -3.57 2.32
CA ARG A 374 -20.42 -3.13 1.25
C ARG A 374 -21.77 -3.80 1.41
N VAL A 375 -22.87 -3.05 1.46
CA VAL A 375 -24.23 -3.60 1.57
C VAL A 375 -25.00 -3.35 0.28
N GLU A 376 -25.54 -4.39 -0.34
CA GLU A 376 -26.37 -4.27 -1.54
C GLU A 376 -27.70 -3.61 -1.19
N ASN A 377 -28.16 -2.71 -2.05
CA ASN A 377 -29.50 -2.09 -1.99
C ASN A 377 -29.92 -1.45 -0.65
N ALA A 378 -28.99 -1.23 0.28
CA ALA A 378 -29.28 -0.69 1.62
C ALA A 378 -30.10 0.61 1.57
N VAL A 379 -29.90 1.38 0.50
CA VAL A 379 -30.46 2.71 0.29
C VAL A 379 -31.61 2.70 -0.74
N THR A 380 -31.60 1.78 -1.71
CA THR A 380 -32.55 1.77 -2.84
C THR A 380 -33.87 1.03 -2.56
N ASP A 381 -33.91 0.12 -1.58
CA ASP A 381 -35.07 -0.76 -1.37
C ASP A 381 -36.24 -0.11 -0.61
N GLY A 382 -36.15 1.18 -0.26
CA GLY A 382 -37.23 1.91 0.42
C GLY A 382 -37.56 1.44 1.85
N ARG A 383 -36.97 0.33 2.31
CA ARG A 383 -37.12 -0.24 3.65
C ARG A 383 -36.63 0.77 4.69
N ALA A 384 -37.52 1.21 5.56
CA ALA A 384 -37.20 2.09 6.68
C ALA A 384 -36.81 1.25 7.90
N GLY A 385 -35.63 1.50 8.46
CA GLY A 385 -35.20 0.89 9.72
C GLY A 385 -33.70 0.98 9.95
N PRO A 386 -33.24 0.71 11.18
CA PRO A 386 -31.83 0.79 11.53
C PRO A 386 -31.04 -0.31 10.81
N LEU A 387 -29.94 0.09 10.17
CA LEU A 387 -28.91 -0.80 9.64
C LEU A 387 -27.88 -1.10 10.74
N VAL A 388 -27.58 -2.36 10.98
CA VAL A 388 -26.50 -2.82 11.86
C VAL A 388 -25.52 -3.64 11.04
N LEU A 389 -24.26 -3.20 11.02
CA LEU A 389 -23.15 -3.89 10.38
C LEU A 389 -22.37 -4.65 11.45
N SER A 390 -21.99 -5.89 11.15
CA SER A 390 -21.05 -6.66 11.96
C SER A 390 -19.89 -7.08 11.06
N SER A 391 -18.74 -6.50 11.32
CA SER A 391 -17.53 -6.67 10.52
C SER A 391 -16.52 -7.52 11.30
N GLN A 392 -15.87 -8.43 10.59
CA GLN A 392 -14.80 -9.28 11.12
C GLN A 392 -13.50 -8.85 10.47
N PHE A 393 -12.50 -8.52 11.29
CA PHE A 393 -11.19 -8.06 10.84
C PHE A 393 -10.12 -9.07 11.25
N GLU A 394 -9.18 -9.28 10.34
CA GLU A 394 -7.85 -9.80 10.67
C GLU A 394 -6.90 -8.62 10.82
N THR A 395 -6.34 -8.50 12.02
CA THR A 395 -5.47 -7.40 12.39
C THR A 395 -4.05 -7.90 12.45
N THR A 396 -3.17 -7.36 11.61
CA THR A 396 -1.73 -7.62 11.70
C THR A 396 -1.03 -6.46 12.38
N TRP A 397 -0.26 -6.78 13.41
CA TRP A 397 0.41 -5.82 14.27
C TRP A 397 1.87 -5.71 13.89
N TYR A 398 2.36 -4.48 13.73
CA TYR A 398 3.77 -4.22 13.49
C TYR A 398 4.33 -3.21 14.48
N GLU A 399 5.62 -3.32 14.75
CA GLU A 399 6.39 -2.32 15.49
C GLU A 399 7.52 -1.79 14.61
N TRP A 400 7.64 -0.47 14.55
CA TRP A 400 8.71 0.23 13.88
C TRP A 400 9.81 0.61 14.86
N THR A 401 11.05 0.34 14.47
CA THR A 401 12.23 0.71 15.25
C THR A 401 13.21 1.44 14.34
N THR A 402 13.79 2.52 14.85
CA THR A 402 14.90 3.19 14.16
C THR A 402 16.16 2.35 14.38
N LEU A 403 16.68 1.74 13.32
CA LEU A 403 17.93 0.99 13.37
C LEU A 403 19.14 1.93 13.40
N ALA A 404 19.09 3.00 12.59
CA ALA A 404 20.19 3.94 12.49
C ALA A 404 19.75 5.31 11.96
N ASP A 405 20.52 6.34 12.31
CA ASP A 405 20.42 7.69 11.78
C ASP A 405 21.82 8.13 11.30
N LEU A 406 22.11 7.86 10.03
CA LEU A 406 23.43 8.00 9.42
C LEU A 406 23.61 9.37 8.75
N PRO A 407 24.82 9.96 8.74
CA PRO A 407 25.14 11.04 7.82
C PRO A 407 25.09 10.54 6.37
N LEU A 408 24.74 11.42 5.43
CA LEU A 408 24.76 11.09 4.00
C LEU A 408 26.18 11.16 3.42
N GLU A 409 27.06 10.28 3.91
CA GLU A 409 28.48 10.22 3.54
C GLU A 409 28.84 8.83 3.02
N VAL A 410 29.62 8.75 1.94
CA VAL A 410 30.07 7.49 1.38
C VAL A 410 30.86 6.71 2.45
N GLY A 411 30.51 5.45 2.64
CA GLY A 411 31.05 4.59 3.70
C GLY A 411 30.26 4.61 5.01
N ALA A 412 29.26 5.50 5.17
CA ALA A 412 28.38 5.48 6.33
C ALA A 412 27.67 4.12 6.46
N ARG A 413 27.70 3.54 7.66
CA ARG A 413 27.29 2.15 7.90
C ARG A 413 26.37 2.03 9.11
N ALA A 414 25.31 1.24 8.97
CA ALA A 414 24.44 0.79 10.04
C ALA A 414 24.55 -0.74 10.18
N VAL A 415 24.70 -1.24 11.40
CA VAL A 415 24.79 -2.68 11.67
C VAL A 415 23.80 -3.04 12.77
N ASP A 416 22.92 -3.98 12.45
CA ASP A 416 21.98 -4.65 13.34
C ASP A 416 22.20 -6.17 13.26
N ALA A 417 21.65 -6.92 14.21
CA ALA A 417 21.77 -8.38 14.25
C ALA A 417 21.25 -9.08 12.99
N GLU A 418 20.34 -8.46 12.24
CA GLU A 418 19.70 -9.04 11.05
C GLU A 418 19.97 -8.27 9.76
N VAL A 419 20.52 -7.05 9.84
CA VAL A 419 20.72 -6.15 8.70
C VAL A 419 22.01 -5.37 8.87
N GLU A 420 22.82 -5.32 7.82
CA GLU A 420 23.88 -4.34 7.65
C GLU A 420 23.58 -3.50 6.42
N LEU A 421 23.66 -2.18 6.56
CA LEU A 421 23.51 -1.23 5.47
C LEU A 421 24.76 -0.36 5.37
N MET A 422 25.27 -0.15 4.17
CA MET A 422 26.38 0.76 3.89
C MET A 422 26.05 1.62 2.68
N LEU A 423 26.22 2.93 2.80
CA LEU A 423 26.16 3.85 1.66
C LEU A 423 27.42 3.67 0.83
N THR A 424 27.31 3.14 -0.39
CA THR A 424 28.44 2.87 -1.28
C THR A 424 28.78 4.04 -2.17
N ASP A 425 27.77 4.76 -2.63
CA ASP A 425 27.97 5.89 -3.53
C ASP A 425 26.86 6.93 -3.37
N LEU A 426 27.20 8.17 -3.71
CA LEU A 426 26.36 9.34 -3.67
C LEU A 426 26.59 10.13 -4.95
N LEU A 427 25.74 9.86 -5.93
CA LEU A 427 25.90 10.39 -7.28
C LEU A 427 24.92 11.55 -7.50
N PRO A 428 25.36 12.70 -8.03
CA PRO A 428 24.43 13.61 -8.69
C PRO A 428 23.82 12.83 -9.86
N ASP A 429 22.49 12.76 -9.94
CA ASP A 429 21.83 12.02 -11.00
C ASP A 429 22.08 12.76 -12.33
N THR A 430 22.91 12.17 -13.19
CA THR A 430 23.32 12.75 -14.47
C THR A 430 22.31 12.47 -15.60
N GLY A 431 21.08 12.07 -15.27
CA GLY A 431 20.02 11.88 -16.24
C GLY A 431 19.99 10.46 -16.78
N GLY A 432 19.23 9.61 -16.11
CA GLY A 432 18.90 8.26 -16.55
C GLY A 432 17.40 8.02 -16.62
N TRP A 433 16.62 8.98 -17.13
CA TRP A 433 15.33 8.84 -17.84
C TRP A 433 14.80 10.26 -18.06
N ALA A 434 14.75 10.68 -19.33
CA ALA A 434 14.53 12.04 -19.83
C ALA A 434 15.79 12.93 -19.85
N GLN A 435 16.61 12.77 -20.88
CA GLN A 435 17.16 13.98 -21.48
C GLN A 435 15.98 14.86 -21.95
N ALA A 436 15.96 16.10 -21.47
CA ALA A 436 15.99 17.24 -22.37
C ALA A 436 14.72 17.51 -23.20
N LYS A 437 13.57 17.67 -22.55
CA LYS A 437 12.51 18.52 -23.12
C LYS A 437 12.30 19.77 -22.27
N ARG A 438 13.20 20.74 -22.52
CA ARG A 438 13.18 22.17 -22.14
C ARG A 438 13.98 22.55 -20.88
N GLY A 439 15.30 22.58 -21.06
CA GLY A 439 16.23 23.53 -20.43
C GLY A 439 16.14 23.70 -18.92
N GLY A 440 16.98 22.96 -18.20
CA GLY A 440 17.22 23.09 -16.76
C GLY A 440 16.31 22.19 -15.94
N GLU A 441 16.84 21.05 -15.50
CA GLU A 441 16.11 20.05 -14.70
C GLU A 441 16.54 20.12 -13.22
N PRO A 442 15.61 19.92 -12.26
CA PRO A 442 15.93 19.96 -10.83
C PRO A 442 16.92 18.86 -10.45
N GLY A 443 17.85 19.17 -9.55
CA GLY A 443 18.96 18.32 -9.13
C GLY A 443 18.50 17.04 -8.44
N ALA A 444 18.53 15.97 -9.21
CA ALA A 444 18.26 14.63 -8.74
C ALA A 444 19.49 14.06 -7.99
N MET A 445 19.24 13.25 -6.96
CA MET A 445 20.28 12.59 -6.18
C MET A 445 20.06 11.09 -6.20
N THR A 446 21.13 10.37 -6.51
CA THR A 446 21.14 8.91 -6.53
C THR A 446 21.95 8.38 -5.35
N LEU A 447 21.31 7.55 -4.53
CA LEU A 447 21.91 6.86 -3.39
C LEU A 447 22.11 5.40 -3.73
N GLU A 448 23.32 4.90 -3.54
CA GLU A 448 23.61 3.47 -3.65
C GLU A 448 23.86 2.89 -2.27
N CYS A 449 23.04 1.91 -1.90
CA CYS A 449 23.13 1.23 -0.62
C CYS A 449 23.45 -0.24 -0.85
N ARG A 450 24.51 -0.72 -0.20
CA ARG A 450 24.76 -2.15 -0.01
C ARG A 450 24.02 -2.60 1.24
N ILE A 451 23.13 -3.56 1.08
CA ILE A 451 22.33 -4.13 2.16
C ILE A 451 22.71 -5.60 2.27
N HIS A 452 23.09 -6.04 3.47
CA HIS A 452 23.37 -7.43 3.78
C HIS A 452 22.40 -7.86 4.89
N GLN A 453 21.41 -8.68 4.54
CA GLN A 453 20.26 -8.94 5.42
C GLN A 453 19.89 -10.41 5.51
N SER A 454 19.34 -10.81 6.66
CA SER A 454 18.65 -12.07 6.84
C SER A 454 17.48 -12.17 5.87
N ARG A 455 17.27 -13.35 5.28
CA ARG A 455 16.21 -13.56 4.27
C ARG A 455 14.78 -13.59 4.86
N ALA A 456 14.65 -13.60 6.18
CA ALA A 456 13.39 -13.84 6.89
C ALA A 456 12.60 -12.57 7.29
N ASP A 457 13.15 -11.36 7.16
CA ASP A 457 12.53 -10.15 7.73
C ASP A 457 12.84 -8.92 6.86
N VAL A 458 11.91 -8.50 5.99
CA VAL A 458 12.11 -7.32 5.13
C VAL A 458 11.01 -6.30 5.36
N GLY A 459 11.15 -5.62 6.49
CA GLY A 459 10.40 -4.41 6.84
C GLY A 459 11.24 -3.14 6.78
N LEU A 460 12.32 -3.10 5.99
CA LEU A 460 13.22 -1.94 5.96
C LEU A 460 12.61 -0.78 5.18
N GLN A 461 12.51 0.37 5.84
CA GLN A 461 12.16 1.65 5.23
C GLN A 461 13.33 2.62 5.38
N LEU A 462 13.82 3.13 4.25
CA LEU A 462 14.83 4.17 4.25
C LEU A 462 14.14 5.53 4.11
N VAL A 463 14.57 6.48 4.94
CA VAL A 463 14.04 7.84 4.96
C VAL A 463 15.21 8.79 4.86
N LEU A 464 15.25 9.55 3.78
CA LEU A 464 16.17 10.67 3.68
C LEU A 464 15.59 11.84 4.47
N TYR A 465 16.33 12.39 5.41
CA TYR A 465 15.88 13.44 6.31
C TYR A 465 16.78 14.67 6.18
N SER A 466 16.17 15.85 6.08
CA SER A 466 16.82 17.15 6.15
C SER A 466 16.44 17.83 7.46
N PRO A 467 17.32 17.78 8.49
CA PRO A 467 17.08 18.42 9.79
C PRO A 467 16.81 19.92 9.66
N GLU A 468 17.57 20.61 8.79
CA GLU A 468 17.45 22.06 8.63
C GLU A 468 16.15 22.50 7.98
N ARG A 469 15.59 21.67 7.10
CA ARG A 469 14.35 21.99 6.38
C ARG A 469 13.13 21.38 7.05
N ARG A 470 13.33 20.50 8.03
CA ARG A 470 12.28 19.63 8.57
C ARG A 470 11.52 18.93 7.43
N LEU A 471 12.27 18.46 6.43
CA LEU A 471 11.73 17.67 5.32
C LEU A 471 12.26 16.26 5.42
N ALA A 472 11.40 15.28 5.15
CA ALA A 472 11.80 13.90 4.99
C ALA A 472 11.25 13.36 3.66
N TRP A 473 12.00 12.49 3.01
CA TRP A 473 11.59 11.77 1.81
C TRP A 473 11.64 10.28 2.12
N ALA A 474 10.50 9.60 2.00
CA ALA A 474 10.50 8.15 2.05
C ALA A 474 11.11 7.63 0.75
N LEU A 475 12.27 6.97 0.84
CA LEU A 475 12.84 6.27 -0.29
C LEU A 475 12.00 5.00 -0.51
N GLY A 476 11.58 4.73 -1.74
CA GLY A 476 10.70 3.60 -2.05
C GLY A 476 11.18 2.32 -1.37
N GLY A 477 10.31 1.70 -0.56
CA GLY A 477 10.56 0.40 0.03
C GLY A 477 10.67 -0.68 -1.04
N HIS A 478 11.05 -1.89 -0.64
CA HIS A 478 11.18 -3.07 -1.50
C HIS A 478 9.84 -3.58 -2.09
N SER A 479 8.96 -2.69 -2.57
CA SER A 479 7.59 -3.02 -2.99
C SER A 479 7.41 -2.95 -4.50
N GLY A 480 7.51 -4.12 -5.14
CA GLY A 480 6.52 -4.71 -6.07
C GLY A 480 6.06 -3.99 -7.35
N VAL A 481 6.20 -2.69 -7.50
CA VAL A 481 5.83 -2.00 -8.76
C VAL A 481 7.12 -1.86 -9.58
N ASP A 482 7.10 -2.40 -10.79
CA ASP A 482 8.23 -2.81 -11.66
C ASP A 482 9.41 -1.85 -11.90
N GLU A 483 9.49 -0.68 -11.27
CA GLU A 483 10.60 0.28 -11.37
C GLU A 483 11.63 0.18 -10.21
N TYR A 484 11.36 -0.57 -9.13
CA TYR A 484 12.19 -0.55 -7.92
C TYR A 484 12.61 -1.95 -7.43
N ARG A 485 13.18 -2.77 -8.33
CA ARG A 485 13.88 -3.99 -7.91
C ARG A 485 15.31 -3.64 -7.47
N PRO A 486 15.86 -4.23 -6.40
CA PRO A 486 17.30 -4.18 -6.16
C PRO A 486 18.01 -4.68 -7.42
N HIS A 487 18.84 -3.82 -7.99
CA HIS A 487 19.38 -4.03 -9.33
C HIS A 487 20.41 -5.18 -9.36
N SER A 488 20.95 -5.57 -8.20
CA SER A 488 21.77 -6.78 -8.07
C SER A 488 21.60 -7.45 -6.71
N ARG A 489 21.58 -8.80 -6.70
CA ARG A 489 21.59 -9.62 -5.48
C ARG A 489 22.65 -10.73 -5.59
N ARG A 490 23.34 -11.01 -4.50
CA ARG A 490 24.27 -12.14 -4.31
C ARG A 490 23.89 -12.93 -3.07
N ALA A 491 24.42 -14.14 -2.99
CA ALA A 491 24.23 -15.08 -1.89
C ALA A 491 22.75 -15.36 -1.60
N THR A 492 21.88 -15.30 -2.62
CA THR A 492 20.43 -15.47 -2.42
C THR A 492 20.10 -16.85 -1.87
N HIS A 493 20.89 -17.89 -2.18
CA HIS A 493 20.70 -19.24 -1.66
C HIS A 493 21.04 -19.39 -0.16
N THR A 494 21.92 -18.54 0.38
CA THR A 494 22.38 -18.56 1.77
C THR A 494 21.30 -18.05 2.76
N GLY A 495 21.58 -18.11 4.06
CA GLY A 495 20.74 -17.48 5.10
C GLY A 495 20.75 -15.95 5.06
N TRP A 496 21.77 -15.37 4.41
CA TRP A 496 22.07 -13.93 4.40
C TRP A 496 22.32 -13.43 2.97
N GLN A 497 21.45 -12.58 2.47
CA GLN A 497 21.60 -12.06 1.11
C GLN A 497 22.31 -10.71 1.12
N ARG A 498 23.13 -10.47 0.09
CA ARG A 498 23.70 -9.15 -0.19
C ARG A 498 22.98 -8.55 -1.39
N SER A 499 22.58 -7.29 -1.31
CA SER A 499 21.96 -6.56 -2.41
C SER A 499 22.55 -5.18 -2.55
N LEU A 500 22.71 -4.74 -3.80
CA LEU A 500 23.04 -3.36 -4.13
C LEU A 500 21.77 -2.70 -4.66
N THR A 501 21.34 -1.63 -4.00
CA THR A 501 20.10 -0.93 -4.32
C THR A 501 20.39 0.53 -4.59
N ARG A 502 19.88 1.02 -5.71
CA ARG A 502 19.98 2.41 -6.12
C ARG A 502 18.64 3.10 -5.89
N PHE A 503 18.65 4.23 -5.20
CA PHE A 503 17.50 5.08 -4.98
C PHE A 503 17.76 6.43 -5.64
N SER A 504 17.03 6.77 -6.72
CA SER A 504 17.02 8.13 -7.23
C SER A 504 15.85 8.91 -6.64
N GLN A 505 16.11 10.16 -6.26
CA GLN A 505 15.09 11.12 -5.87
C GLN A 505 15.32 12.40 -6.67
N GLN A 506 14.36 12.72 -7.52
CA GLN A 506 14.51 13.75 -8.56
C GLN A 506 14.52 15.20 -8.02
N GLU A 507 14.35 15.41 -6.71
CA GLU A 507 14.09 16.73 -6.14
C GLU A 507 14.82 17.02 -4.82
N VAL A 508 15.90 16.29 -4.53
CA VAL A 508 16.65 16.49 -3.29
C VAL A 508 17.50 17.77 -3.34
N LEU A 509 18.04 18.09 -4.51
CA LEU A 509 18.94 19.23 -4.73
C LEU A 509 18.30 20.19 -5.74
N ARG A 510 18.18 21.47 -5.38
CA ARG A 510 17.59 22.47 -6.29
C ARG A 510 18.68 23.47 -6.65
N TYR A 511 19.49 23.13 -7.66
CA TYR A 511 20.66 23.93 -8.07
C TYR A 511 20.28 25.32 -8.61
N GLU A 512 19.09 25.45 -9.21
CA GLU A 512 18.54 26.72 -9.73
C GLU A 512 18.35 27.78 -8.64
N ASP A 513 18.35 27.39 -7.36
CA ASP A 513 18.13 28.28 -6.21
C ASP A 513 19.43 28.83 -5.60
N GLY A 514 20.60 28.56 -6.20
CA GLY A 514 21.90 28.94 -5.62
C GLY A 514 22.26 28.16 -4.35
N GLN A 515 21.60 27.03 -4.08
CA GLN A 515 21.95 26.18 -2.95
C GLN A 515 23.26 25.45 -3.23
N PRO A 516 24.30 25.61 -2.39
CA PRO A 516 25.58 24.94 -2.60
C PRO A 516 25.43 23.43 -2.39
N ALA A 517 26.21 22.63 -3.12
CA ALA A 517 26.36 21.19 -2.91
C ALA A 517 26.68 20.82 -1.44
N ALA A 518 27.20 21.76 -0.65
CA ALA A 518 27.39 21.67 0.79
C ALA A 518 26.10 21.35 1.59
N ALA A 519 24.90 21.54 1.01
CA ALA A 519 23.64 21.13 1.63
C ALA A 519 23.49 19.60 1.75
N MET A 520 24.18 18.81 0.91
CA MET A 520 24.17 17.34 0.95
C MET A 520 24.75 16.80 2.25
N GLY A 521 25.85 17.38 2.74
CA GLY A 521 26.52 16.95 3.99
C GLY A 521 25.67 17.16 5.25
N LYS A 522 24.52 17.83 5.14
CA LYS A 522 23.56 18.04 6.23
C LYS A 522 22.38 17.08 6.18
N LEU A 523 22.23 16.32 5.10
CA LEU A 523 21.20 15.29 4.98
C LEU A 523 21.57 14.07 5.82
N ARG A 524 20.55 13.39 6.32
CA ARG A 524 20.69 12.20 7.14
C ARG A 524 19.88 11.06 6.54
N LEU A 525 20.45 9.86 6.49
CA LEU A 525 19.76 8.66 6.10
C LEU A 525 19.28 7.93 7.35
N ARG A 526 17.97 7.94 7.59
CA ARG A 526 17.34 7.16 8.65
C ARG A 526 16.92 5.80 8.13
N VAL A 527 17.36 4.77 8.82
CA VAL A 527 17.04 3.38 8.53
C VAL A 527 16.04 2.92 9.57
N MET A 528 14.84 2.56 9.13
CA MET A 528 13.78 2.06 9.99
C MET A 528 13.48 0.60 9.66
N LYS A 529 13.20 -0.21 10.68
CA LYS A 529 12.81 -1.60 10.55
C LYS A 529 11.42 -1.81 11.11
N ARG A 530 10.54 -2.37 10.28
CA ARG A 530 9.23 -2.89 10.65
C ARG A 530 9.38 -4.34 11.08
N ARG A 531 8.96 -4.65 12.30
CA ARG A 531 8.91 -6.00 12.87
C ARG A 531 7.45 -6.42 13.01
N CYS A 532 7.09 -7.63 12.58
CA CYS A 532 5.77 -8.20 12.86
C CYS A 532 5.69 -8.63 14.34
N LEU A 533 4.65 -8.19 15.04
CA LEU A 533 4.36 -8.62 16.41
C LEU A 533 3.41 -9.83 16.46
N GLY A 534 2.56 -10.00 15.44
CA GLY A 534 1.60 -11.11 15.34
C GLY A 534 0.28 -10.69 14.71
N ARG A 535 -0.68 -11.62 14.70
CA ARG A 535 -2.04 -11.39 14.19
C ARG A 535 -3.07 -11.55 15.32
N SER A 536 -4.17 -10.81 15.23
CA SER A 536 -5.36 -11.05 16.05
C SER A 536 -6.62 -11.00 15.19
N GLU A 537 -7.67 -11.70 15.63
CA GLU A 537 -8.98 -11.61 15.02
C GLU A 537 -9.86 -10.74 15.90
N TRP A 538 -10.44 -9.71 15.29
CA TRP A 538 -11.20 -8.72 16.00
C TRP A 538 -12.54 -8.49 15.29
N THR A 539 -13.62 -8.54 16.06
CA THR A 539 -14.97 -8.31 15.55
C THR A 539 -15.50 -6.99 16.05
N TRP A 540 -16.25 -6.32 15.19
CA TRP A 540 -16.81 -5.03 15.51
C TRP A 540 -18.25 -4.94 15.00
N GLN A 541 -19.11 -4.39 15.83
CA GLN A 541 -20.51 -4.18 15.52
C GLN A 541 -20.82 -2.69 15.54
N SER A 542 -21.48 -2.21 14.49
CA SER A 542 -21.94 -0.84 14.42
C SER A 542 -23.11 -0.60 15.40
N PRO A 543 -23.26 0.62 15.94
CA PRO A 543 -24.53 1.03 16.51
C PRO A 543 -25.61 1.02 15.40
N PRO A 544 -26.90 1.05 15.78
CA PRO A 544 -28.00 1.19 14.83
C PRO A 544 -27.83 2.44 13.98
N LEU A 545 -27.64 2.27 12.67
CA LEU A 545 -27.49 3.36 11.71
C LEU A 545 -28.84 3.64 11.06
N ASP A 546 -29.46 4.77 11.38
CA ASP A 546 -30.59 5.26 10.60
C ASP A 546 -30.07 5.86 9.30
N LEU A 547 -30.26 5.15 8.20
CA LEU A 547 -29.81 5.58 6.88
C LEU A 547 -30.46 6.91 6.45
N GLN A 548 -31.65 7.25 6.94
CA GLN A 548 -32.29 8.52 6.62
C GLN A 548 -31.62 9.70 7.34
N GLN A 549 -31.15 9.50 8.57
CA GLN A 549 -30.46 10.52 9.36
C GLN A 549 -28.98 10.65 8.98
N HIS A 550 -28.36 9.56 8.53
CA HIS A 550 -26.93 9.52 8.21
C HIS A 550 -26.63 9.74 6.71
N VAL A 551 -27.63 9.65 5.84
CA VAL A 551 -27.49 9.81 4.39
C VAL A 551 -28.59 10.73 3.84
N PRO A 552 -28.42 12.07 3.93
CA PRO A 552 -29.38 13.00 3.34
C PRO A 552 -29.51 12.74 1.83
N GLY A 553 -30.73 12.51 1.34
CA GLY A 553 -30.99 12.30 -0.09
C GLY A 553 -30.77 10.87 -0.62
N ALA A 554 -30.66 9.88 0.28
CA ALA A 554 -30.41 8.48 -0.06
C ALA A 554 -31.39 7.92 -1.12
N ARG A 555 -32.62 8.42 -1.20
CA ARG A 555 -33.67 7.64 -1.85
C ARG A 555 -33.55 7.39 -3.35
N ASP A 556 -32.84 8.15 -4.21
CA ASP A 556 -33.27 8.04 -5.63
C ASP A 556 -32.36 8.43 -6.82
N TRP A 557 -31.14 8.96 -6.66
CA TRP A 557 -30.45 9.52 -7.85
C TRP A 557 -28.92 9.46 -7.81
N TYR A 558 -28.35 8.55 -8.61
CA TYR A 558 -26.91 8.44 -8.82
C TYR A 558 -26.56 8.42 -10.31
N PHE A 559 -25.54 9.18 -10.71
CA PHE A 559 -25.04 9.25 -12.08
C PHE A 559 -23.64 8.66 -12.14
N ALA A 560 -23.49 7.50 -12.79
CA ALA A 560 -22.18 6.90 -13.03
C ALA A 560 -21.32 7.83 -13.92
N THR A 561 -20.20 8.32 -13.39
CA THR A 561 -19.20 9.02 -14.20
C THR A 561 -18.33 7.98 -14.91
N GLY A 562 -18.61 7.71 -16.18
CA GLY A 562 -17.69 6.96 -17.04
C GLY A 562 -16.51 7.84 -17.46
N SER A 563 -15.29 7.32 -17.38
CA SER A 563 -14.16 7.84 -18.16
C SER A 563 -13.88 6.90 -19.32
N TRP A 564 -13.17 7.39 -20.34
CA TRP A 564 -12.80 6.68 -21.60
C TRP A 564 -13.85 6.73 -22.71
N THR A 565 -14.16 7.94 -23.20
CA THR A 565 -14.71 8.10 -24.56
C THR A 565 -13.62 8.58 -25.52
N LEU A 566 -13.52 7.92 -26.68
CA LEU A 566 -12.74 8.34 -27.83
C LEU A 566 -13.56 9.40 -28.59
N GLY A 567 -13.10 10.66 -28.64
CA GLY A 567 -13.71 11.75 -29.42
C GLY A 567 -13.97 13.04 -28.63
N ASP A 568 -14.45 14.08 -29.33
CA ASP A 568 -14.81 15.38 -28.73
C ASP A 568 -16.07 15.25 -27.84
N PRO A 569 -15.96 15.49 -26.52
CA PRO A 569 -17.07 15.29 -25.60
C PRO A 569 -18.21 16.30 -25.77
N VAL A 570 -17.97 17.47 -26.37
CA VAL A 570 -19.03 18.47 -26.63
C VAL A 570 -19.94 17.99 -27.75
N THR A 571 -19.37 17.57 -28.88
CA THR A 571 -20.13 17.02 -30.01
C THR A 571 -20.92 15.76 -29.63
N GLN A 572 -20.31 14.86 -28.84
CA GLN A 572 -21.00 13.65 -28.36
C GLN A 572 -22.16 13.97 -27.42
N LEU A 573 -21.99 14.96 -26.55
CA LEU A 573 -23.06 15.41 -25.66
C LEU A 573 -24.20 16.02 -26.47
N ALA A 574 -23.91 16.90 -27.43
CA ALA A 574 -24.91 17.49 -28.31
C ALA A 574 -25.72 16.42 -29.04
N HIS A 575 -25.06 15.39 -29.60
CA HIS A 575 -25.74 14.27 -30.25
C HIS A 575 -26.65 13.49 -29.30
N ARG A 576 -26.17 13.17 -28.08
CA ARG A 576 -26.98 12.47 -27.07
C ARG A 576 -28.18 13.30 -26.62
N LEU A 577 -28.01 14.60 -26.41
CA LEU A 577 -29.09 15.51 -26.02
C LEU A 577 -30.10 15.71 -27.15
N ALA A 578 -29.67 15.72 -28.42
CA ALA A 578 -30.56 15.82 -29.57
C ALA A 578 -31.51 14.61 -29.67
N ALA A 579 -31.03 13.41 -29.30
CA ALA A 579 -31.83 12.18 -29.31
C ALA A 579 -32.89 12.09 -28.19
N LEU A 580 -32.85 12.97 -27.19
CA LEU A 580 -33.82 12.99 -26.09
C LEU A 580 -35.01 13.88 -26.44
N THR A 581 -36.23 13.33 -26.38
CA THR A 581 -37.46 14.09 -26.60
C THR A 581 -38.04 14.52 -25.26
N ALA A 582 -38.37 15.81 -25.12
CA ALA A 582 -39.01 16.31 -23.92
C ALA A 582 -40.47 15.80 -23.84
N PRO A 583 -40.92 15.35 -22.66
CA PRO A 583 -42.31 14.96 -22.46
C PRO A 583 -43.21 16.20 -22.55
N GLY A 584 -44.46 16.00 -22.97
CA GLY A 584 -45.46 17.08 -23.02
C GLY A 584 -45.86 17.58 -21.62
N PRO A 585 -46.51 18.74 -21.53
CA PRO A 585 -46.86 19.38 -20.25
C PRO A 585 -47.81 18.56 -19.36
N GLU A 586 -48.59 17.66 -19.96
CA GLU A 586 -49.53 16.78 -19.25
C GLU A 586 -48.95 15.38 -18.97
N ALA A 587 -47.69 15.13 -19.33
CA ALA A 587 -47.07 13.83 -19.08
C ALA A 587 -47.01 13.52 -17.57
N PRO A 588 -47.12 12.24 -17.16
CA PRO A 588 -47.00 11.87 -15.76
C PRO A 588 -45.65 12.30 -15.20
N VAL A 589 -45.62 12.66 -13.91
CA VAL A 589 -44.42 13.14 -13.20
C VAL A 589 -43.23 12.17 -13.36
N GLU A 590 -43.50 10.86 -13.45
CA GLU A 590 -42.48 9.85 -13.72
C GLU A 590 -41.80 10.02 -15.09
N ALA A 591 -42.56 10.29 -16.15
CA ALA A 591 -42.00 10.53 -17.49
C ALA A 591 -41.22 11.86 -17.54
N GLN A 592 -41.70 12.87 -16.83
CA GLN A 592 -41.00 14.15 -16.63
C GLN A 592 -39.66 13.95 -15.91
N ARG A 593 -39.68 13.16 -14.84
CA ARG A 593 -38.52 12.76 -14.02
C ARG A 593 -37.48 12.00 -14.86
N ASP A 594 -37.92 11.04 -15.67
CA ASP A 594 -37.07 10.22 -16.54
C ASP A 594 -36.37 11.03 -17.63
N TYR A 595 -37.03 12.06 -18.18
CA TYR A 595 -36.41 12.96 -19.13
C TYR A 595 -35.25 13.75 -18.51
N VAL A 596 -35.48 14.36 -17.35
CA VAL A 596 -34.43 15.09 -16.62
C VAL A 596 -33.27 14.17 -16.26
N LEU A 597 -33.56 12.93 -15.83
CA LEU A 597 -32.56 11.89 -15.60
C LEU A 597 -31.72 11.60 -16.84
N ALA A 598 -32.35 11.40 -17.99
CA ALA A 598 -31.67 11.05 -19.23
C ALA A 598 -30.73 12.17 -19.69
N VAL A 599 -31.16 13.43 -19.54
CA VAL A 599 -30.33 14.60 -19.81
C VAL A 599 -29.12 14.64 -18.88
N LEU A 600 -29.34 14.50 -17.57
CA LEU A 600 -28.26 14.55 -16.58
C LEU A 600 -27.30 13.35 -16.70
N ARG A 601 -27.78 12.14 -16.99
CA ARG A 601 -26.95 10.96 -17.30
C ARG A 601 -26.04 11.22 -18.49
N SER A 602 -26.58 11.82 -19.55
CA SER A 602 -25.81 12.16 -20.75
C SER A 602 -24.69 13.16 -20.43
N PHE A 603 -24.99 14.17 -19.61
CA PHE A 603 -24.03 15.15 -19.14
C PHE A 603 -22.95 14.56 -18.23
N HIS A 604 -23.33 13.79 -17.21
CA HIS A 604 -22.39 13.20 -16.25
C HIS A 604 -21.46 12.14 -16.87
N ALA A 605 -21.91 11.45 -17.93
CA ALA A 605 -21.08 10.50 -18.66
C ALA A 605 -19.94 11.14 -19.48
N LEU A 606 -20.00 12.45 -19.76
CA LEU A 606 -19.08 13.15 -20.68
C LEU A 606 -18.39 14.37 -20.06
N ARG A 607 -18.57 14.59 -18.75
CA ARG A 607 -18.05 15.76 -18.03
C ARG A 607 -16.52 15.69 -17.90
N LYS A 608 -15.78 16.48 -18.70
CA LYS A 608 -14.32 16.72 -18.54
C LYS A 608 -14.04 18.16 -18.13
N GLU A 609 -12.92 18.38 -17.44
CA GLU A 609 -12.67 19.66 -16.79
C GLU A 609 -12.34 20.84 -17.72
N ALA A 610 -11.80 20.57 -18.91
CA ALA A 610 -11.34 21.61 -19.83
C ALA A 610 -12.47 22.35 -20.59
N ASN A 611 -13.64 21.72 -20.82
CA ASN A 611 -14.73 22.27 -21.67
C ASN A 611 -16.05 22.45 -20.89
N LYS A 612 -16.00 22.75 -19.58
CA LYS A 612 -17.20 22.79 -18.71
C LYS A 612 -18.26 23.80 -19.19
N LYS A 613 -17.85 24.98 -19.71
CA LYS A 613 -18.79 26.05 -20.07
C LYS A 613 -19.76 25.66 -21.20
N GLU A 614 -19.23 25.23 -22.35
CA GLU A 614 -20.04 24.85 -23.52
C GLU A 614 -20.95 23.66 -23.23
N GLN A 615 -20.46 22.66 -22.50
CA GLN A 615 -21.29 21.54 -22.06
C GLN A 615 -22.45 22.00 -21.15
N TYR A 616 -22.21 23.00 -20.29
CA TYR A 616 -23.25 23.52 -19.40
C TYR A 616 -24.30 24.27 -20.19
N ASP A 617 -23.88 25.10 -21.16
CA ASP A 617 -24.78 25.88 -22.00
C ASP A 617 -25.68 24.95 -22.84
N LEU A 618 -25.16 23.84 -23.37
CA LEU A 618 -25.96 22.82 -24.07
C LEU A 618 -27.04 22.18 -23.17
N VAL A 619 -26.68 21.81 -21.94
CA VAL A 619 -27.63 21.22 -20.98
C VAL A 619 -28.68 22.23 -20.55
N VAL A 620 -28.29 23.48 -20.28
CA VAL A 620 -29.22 24.57 -19.95
C VAL A 620 -30.18 24.83 -21.11
N ALA A 621 -29.68 24.89 -22.35
CA ALA A 621 -30.52 25.07 -23.54
C ALA A 621 -31.52 23.92 -23.72
N LYS A 622 -31.12 22.67 -23.44
CA LYS A 622 -31.99 21.49 -23.56
C LYS A 622 -33.05 21.42 -22.44
N LEU A 623 -32.69 21.81 -21.22
CA LEU A 623 -33.59 21.76 -20.07
C LEU A 623 -34.51 22.97 -19.96
N ARG A 624 -34.13 24.14 -20.48
CA ARG A 624 -34.90 25.39 -20.30
C ARG A 624 -36.37 25.28 -20.73
N PRO A 625 -36.72 24.79 -21.94
CA PRO A 625 -38.14 24.72 -22.34
C PRO A 625 -38.97 23.82 -21.42
N PHE A 626 -38.37 22.75 -20.89
CA PHE A 626 -39.00 21.87 -19.92
C PHE A 626 -39.12 22.54 -18.54
N ALA A 627 -38.08 23.24 -18.10
CA ALA A 627 -38.01 23.90 -16.80
C ALA A 627 -39.01 25.05 -16.65
N GLU A 628 -39.35 25.73 -17.75
CA GLU A 628 -40.34 26.80 -17.75
C GLU A 628 -41.75 26.27 -17.43
N ALA A 629 -42.05 25.00 -17.76
CA ALA A 629 -43.32 24.34 -17.46
C ALA A 629 -43.29 23.49 -16.18
N HIS A 630 -42.14 22.93 -15.81
CA HIS A 630 -41.99 21.92 -14.75
C HIS A 630 -40.80 22.21 -13.81
N LEU A 631 -40.71 23.46 -13.33
CA LEU A 631 -39.63 23.87 -12.44
C LEU A 631 -39.60 23.08 -11.12
N ASP A 632 -40.77 22.70 -10.63
CA ASP A 632 -40.97 21.85 -9.46
C ASP A 632 -40.24 20.50 -9.56
N VAL A 633 -40.20 19.90 -10.76
CA VAL A 633 -39.45 18.65 -11.02
C VAL A 633 -37.94 18.87 -10.88
N LEU A 634 -37.42 20.02 -11.31
CA LEU A 634 -36.00 20.37 -11.13
C LEU A 634 -35.67 20.70 -9.68
N LEU A 635 -36.58 21.37 -8.97
CA LEU A 635 -36.41 21.66 -7.55
C LEU A 635 -36.53 20.40 -6.67
N ALA A 636 -37.22 19.36 -7.15
CA ALA A 636 -37.27 18.07 -6.48
C ALA A 636 -35.99 17.23 -6.64
N LEU A 637 -35.01 17.69 -7.44
CA LEU A 637 -33.76 16.95 -7.64
C LEU A 637 -32.87 16.97 -6.39
N PRO A 638 -32.25 15.83 -6.03
CA PRO A 638 -31.34 15.78 -4.89
C PRO A 638 -30.00 16.48 -5.19
N ALA A 639 -29.26 16.76 -4.12
CA ALA A 639 -27.97 17.44 -4.21
C ALA A 639 -26.93 16.71 -5.09
N SER A 640 -26.98 15.37 -5.15
CA SER A 640 -26.11 14.55 -6.00
C SER A 640 -26.30 14.83 -7.50
N ALA A 641 -27.52 15.18 -7.92
CA ALA A 641 -27.87 15.48 -9.30
C ALA A 641 -27.46 16.89 -9.71
N VAL A 642 -27.57 17.84 -8.78
CA VAL A 642 -27.24 19.23 -9.04
C VAL A 642 -25.74 19.45 -8.95
N ALA A 643 -25.00 18.88 -8.01
CA ALA A 643 -23.55 19.07 -7.89
C ALA A 643 -23.11 20.55 -7.74
N GLY A 644 -23.92 21.36 -7.03
CA GLY A 644 -23.60 22.71 -6.56
C GLY A 644 -23.92 23.88 -7.52
N PRO A 645 -23.57 25.13 -7.15
CA PRO A 645 -23.96 26.37 -7.82
C PRO A 645 -23.43 26.53 -9.24
N THR A 646 -22.35 25.83 -9.56
CA THR A 646 -21.77 25.86 -10.90
C THR A 646 -22.56 25.05 -11.90
N SER A 647 -23.46 24.18 -11.44
CA SER A 647 -24.22 23.25 -12.27
C SER A 647 -25.20 23.91 -13.23
N PRO A 648 -25.45 23.31 -14.42
CA PRO A 648 -26.52 23.75 -15.31
C PRO A 648 -27.89 23.77 -14.63
N VAL A 649 -28.20 22.80 -13.75
CA VAL A 649 -29.49 22.74 -13.05
C VAL A 649 -29.64 23.89 -12.06
N PHE A 650 -28.61 24.15 -11.24
CA PHE A 650 -28.64 25.27 -10.30
C PHE A 650 -28.80 26.61 -11.02
N ARG A 651 -28.03 26.83 -12.11
CA ARG A 651 -28.12 28.06 -12.89
C ARG A 651 -29.53 28.29 -13.43
N LEU A 652 -30.15 27.22 -13.94
CA LEU A 652 -31.51 27.28 -14.48
C LEU A 652 -32.53 27.53 -13.38
N ALA A 653 -32.46 26.81 -12.26
CA ALA A 653 -33.31 27.02 -11.09
C ALA A 653 -33.17 28.44 -10.53
N ASN A 654 -31.94 28.96 -10.42
CA ASN A 654 -31.68 30.33 -9.97
C ASN A 654 -32.21 31.39 -10.95
N GLN A 655 -32.35 31.09 -12.24
CA GLN A 655 -32.95 32.02 -13.20
C GLN A 655 -34.48 32.01 -13.13
N LEU A 656 -35.09 30.83 -13.00
CA LEU A 656 -36.54 30.66 -13.12
C LEU A 656 -37.30 30.77 -11.80
N CYS A 657 -36.66 30.49 -10.66
CA CYS A 657 -37.30 30.62 -9.35
C CYS A 657 -37.66 32.07 -9.03
N ASN A 658 -38.87 32.27 -8.53
CA ASN A 658 -39.42 33.54 -8.05
C ASN A 658 -40.05 33.32 -6.65
N ASP A 659 -40.65 34.37 -6.08
CA ASP A 659 -41.17 34.32 -4.70
C ASP A 659 -42.28 33.29 -4.47
N THR A 660 -43.00 32.84 -5.50
CA THR A 660 -44.01 31.76 -5.34
C THR A 660 -43.37 30.41 -5.00
N HIS A 661 -42.06 30.26 -5.24
CA HIS A 661 -41.29 29.05 -4.92
C HIS A 661 -40.55 29.17 -3.58
N ARG A 662 -40.61 30.33 -2.91
CA ARG A 662 -39.85 30.62 -1.69
C ARG A 662 -40.09 29.56 -0.61
N ASP A 663 -41.35 29.26 -0.30
CA ASP A 663 -41.69 28.30 0.75
C ASP A 663 -41.23 26.87 0.45
N TYR A 664 -41.26 26.48 -0.82
CA TYR A 664 -40.76 25.18 -1.27
C TYR A 664 -39.26 25.07 -1.04
N VAL A 665 -38.48 26.07 -1.47
CA VAL A 665 -37.01 26.07 -1.32
C VAL A 665 -36.62 26.14 0.16
N VAL A 666 -37.29 27.01 0.93
CA VAL A 666 -37.03 27.19 2.36
C VAL A 666 -37.25 25.90 3.15
N SER A 667 -38.34 25.18 2.89
CA SER A 667 -38.65 23.95 3.63
C SER A 667 -37.70 22.78 3.33
N ARG A 668 -36.93 22.84 2.23
CA ARG A 668 -36.05 21.76 1.76
C ARG A 668 -34.55 22.03 1.87
N VAL A 669 -34.14 23.11 2.54
CA VAL A 669 -32.71 23.42 2.72
C VAL A 669 -31.89 22.32 3.41
N LEU A 670 -32.54 21.48 4.23
CA LEU A 670 -31.91 20.33 4.89
C LEU A 670 -31.89 19.06 4.02
N GLU A 671 -32.78 18.96 3.04
CA GLU A 671 -32.85 17.82 2.13
C GLU A 671 -31.80 17.93 1.02
N ALA A 672 -31.47 19.16 0.61
CA ALA A 672 -30.51 19.41 -0.45
C ALA A 672 -29.72 20.72 -0.22
N ASP A 673 -28.41 20.61 0.05
CA ASP A 673 -27.53 21.75 0.39
C ASP A 673 -27.54 22.86 -0.67
N TRP A 674 -27.73 22.52 -1.95
CA TRP A 674 -27.82 23.53 -3.02
C TRP A 674 -29.05 24.44 -2.91
N MET A 675 -30.10 24.03 -2.18
CA MET A 675 -31.24 24.89 -1.86
C MET A 675 -30.85 26.01 -0.90
N ALA A 676 -29.90 25.78 0.02
CA ALA A 676 -29.36 26.84 0.86
C ALA A 676 -28.62 27.90 0.02
N ALA A 677 -27.85 27.45 -0.98
CA ALA A 677 -27.23 28.38 -1.94
C ALA A 677 -28.27 29.16 -2.76
N LEU A 678 -29.34 28.50 -3.19
CA LEU A 678 -30.43 29.15 -3.94
C LEU A 678 -31.19 30.17 -3.08
N ALA A 679 -31.52 29.81 -1.84
CA ALA A 679 -32.13 30.72 -0.88
C ALA A 679 -31.24 31.94 -0.61
N GLN A 680 -29.93 31.74 -0.52
CA GLN A 680 -28.97 32.82 -0.37
C GLN A 680 -28.96 33.76 -1.58
N THR A 681 -28.86 33.22 -2.80
CA THR A 681 -28.83 34.06 -4.03
C THR A 681 -30.14 34.78 -4.29
N LYS A 682 -31.26 34.25 -3.80
CA LYS A 682 -32.59 34.85 -3.89
C LYS A 682 -32.94 35.79 -2.74
N GLY A 683 -32.07 35.93 -1.73
CA GLY A 683 -32.33 36.79 -0.57
C GLY A 683 -33.37 36.23 0.40
N TRP A 684 -33.66 34.93 0.37
CA TRP A 684 -34.64 34.27 1.23
C TRP A 684 -34.04 33.76 2.56
N GLY A 685 -32.82 34.16 2.89
CA GLY A 685 -32.08 33.65 4.05
C GLY A 685 -32.78 33.85 5.39
N GLU A 686 -33.45 34.99 5.61
CA GLU A 686 -34.21 35.23 6.85
C GLU A 686 -35.43 34.30 6.97
N ALA A 687 -36.12 33.98 5.86
CA ALA A 687 -37.22 33.00 5.90
C ALA A 687 -36.72 31.60 6.30
N VAL A 688 -35.53 31.22 5.83
CA VAL A 688 -34.90 29.96 6.25
C VAL A 688 -34.62 29.98 7.74
N ARG A 689 -34.06 31.08 8.26
CA ARG A 689 -33.78 31.22 9.68
C ARG A 689 -35.05 31.12 10.52
N GLU A 690 -36.07 31.93 10.24
CA GLU A 690 -37.31 31.98 11.03
C GLU A 690 -38.01 30.62 11.11
N ARG A 691 -38.00 29.85 10.01
CA ARG A 691 -38.77 28.60 9.90
C ARG A 691 -37.97 27.34 10.23
N MET A 692 -36.68 27.31 9.91
CA MET A 692 -35.87 26.09 9.92
C MET A 692 -34.76 26.11 10.97
N LEU A 693 -34.50 27.21 11.67
CA LEU A 693 -33.38 27.32 12.62
C LEU A 693 -33.31 26.19 13.65
N PRO A 694 -34.39 25.78 14.35
CA PRO A 694 -34.32 24.67 15.30
C PRO A 694 -33.90 23.34 14.65
N ALA A 695 -34.43 23.05 13.47
CA ALA A 695 -34.11 21.84 12.71
C ALA A 695 -32.67 21.87 12.19
N ILE A 696 -32.20 23.03 11.74
CA ILE A 696 -30.82 23.24 11.29
C ILE A 696 -29.86 23.00 12.45
N LEU A 697 -30.05 23.65 13.61
CA LEU A 697 -29.16 23.48 14.76
C LEU A 697 -29.09 22.04 15.30
N ALA A 698 -30.14 21.25 15.10
CA ALA A 698 -30.17 19.83 15.48
C ALA A 698 -29.30 18.93 14.59
N VAL A 699 -28.88 19.41 13.40
CA VAL A 699 -28.04 18.63 12.50
C VAL A 699 -26.62 18.53 13.06
N PRO A 700 -26.02 17.32 13.10
CA PRO A 700 -24.68 17.11 13.66
C PRO A 700 -23.58 17.77 12.84
N ARG A 701 -23.76 17.88 11.53
CA ARG A 701 -22.82 18.51 10.59
C ARG A 701 -23.58 19.23 9.48
N HIS A 702 -23.28 20.49 9.30
CA HIS A 702 -23.82 21.26 8.19
C HIS A 702 -22.98 21.11 6.92
N GLU A 703 -23.64 21.06 5.77
CA GLU A 703 -22.99 21.05 4.47
C GLU A 703 -22.47 22.45 4.08
N LYS A 704 -21.73 22.56 2.97
CA LYS A 704 -20.99 23.79 2.63
C LYS A 704 -21.90 25.02 2.48
N TYR A 705 -22.98 24.91 1.71
CA TYR A 705 -23.82 26.09 1.40
C TYR A 705 -24.72 26.47 2.56
N LEU A 706 -25.23 25.50 3.32
CA LEU A 706 -25.96 25.76 4.55
C LEU A 706 -25.07 26.48 5.58
N ARG A 707 -23.80 26.08 5.74
CA ARG A 707 -22.85 26.81 6.60
C ARG A 707 -22.63 28.24 6.13
N THR A 708 -22.51 28.44 4.81
CA THR A 708 -22.35 29.77 4.22
C THR A 708 -23.57 30.66 4.48
N LEU A 709 -24.77 30.09 4.40
CA LEU A 709 -26.01 30.79 4.72
C LEU A 709 -26.12 31.12 6.22
N MET A 710 -25.77 30.15 7.08
CA MET A 710 -25.74 30.34 8.54
C MET A 710 -24.80 31.47 8.97
N LEU A 711 -23.64 31.61 8.31
CA LEU A 711 -22.71 32.71 8.56
C LEU A 711 -23.33 34.10 8.31
N SER A 712 -24.34 34.21 7.45
CA SER A 712 -25.00 35.49 7.15
C SER A 712 -25.97 35.98 8.23
N TRP A 713 -26.46 35.10 9.11
CA TRP A 713 -27.54 35.43 10.06
C TRP A 713 -27.11 36.21 11.30
N GLN A 714 -25.80 36.33 11.54
CA GLN A 714 -25.21 36.98 12.74
C GLN A 714 -25.85 36.54 14.08
N ASP A 715 -26.45 35.35 14.13
CA ASP A 715 -27.16 34.84 15.30
C ASP A 715 -26.19 34.18 16.29
N PRO A 716 -26.17 34.57 17.59
CA PRO A 716 -25.23 34.03 18.57
C PRO A 716 -25.31 32.50 18.75
N THR A 717 -26.50 31.92 18.61
CA THR A 717 -26.72 30.47 18.78
C THR A 717 -26.13 29.71 17.60
N VAL A 718 -26.35 30.22 16.40
CA VAL A 718 -25.78 29.70 15.14
C VAL A 718 -24.26 29.78 15.18
N GLN A 719 -23.73 30.93 15.60
CA GLN A 719 -22.29 31.15 15.71
C GLN A 719 -21.63 30.16 16.68
N ARG A 720 -22.21 29.94 17.87
CA ARG A 720 -21.70 28.94 18.82
C ARG A 720 -21.67 27.55 18.22
N ARG A 721 -22.73 27.16 17.53
CA ARG A 721 -22.81 25.86 16.83
C ARG A 721 -21.70 25.71 15.79
N GLN A 722 -21.42 26.75 15.00
CA GLN A 722 -20.34 26.72 14.02
C GLN A 722 -18.94 26.67 14.65
N VAL A 723 -18.74 27.30 15.82
CA VAL A 723 -17.49 27.16 16.58
C VAL A 723 -17.27 25.72 17.04
N GLU A 724 -18.32 25.03 17.49
CA GLU A 724 -18.24 23.61 17.84
C GLU A 724 -17.87 22.73 16.64
N GLU A 725 -18.47 23.00 15.47
CA GLU A 725 -18.16 22.27 14.25
C GLU A 725 -16.71 22.44 13.78
N LEU A 726 -16.14 23.65 13.91
CA LEU A 726 -14.75 23.94 13.54
C LEU A 726 -13.72 23.08 14.29
N ARG A 727 -14.07 22.57 15.48
CA ARG A 727 -13.22 21.64 16.24
C ARG A 727 -13.05 20.31 15.50
N PHE A 728 -14.06 19.88 14.75
CA PHE A 728 -14.07 18.59 14.04
C PHE A 728 -13.76 18.76 12.55
N PHE A 729 -14.25 19.84 11.95
CA PHE A 729 -14.14 20.18 10.53
C PHE A 729 -13.54 21.59 10.35
N PRO A 730 -12.23 21.76 10.61
CA PRO A 730 -11.56 23.03 10.41
C PRO A 730 -11.65 23.49 8.96
N GLU A 731 -12.24 24.66 8.76
CA GLU A 731 -12.27 25.40 7.50
C GLU A 731 -11.79 26.82 7.79
N ALA A 732 -10.71 27.23 7.13
CA ALA A 732 -10.06 28.51 7.41
C ALA A 732 -11.00 29.70 7.12
N ASP A 733 -11.75 29.67 6.01
CA ASP A 733 -12.67 30.76 5.64
C ASP A 733 -13.78 30.97 6.70
N THR A 734 -14.37 29.88 7.19
CA THR A 734 -15.37 29.91 8.27
C THR A 734 -14.76 30.42 9.57
N PHE A 735 -13.56 29.96 9.92
CA PHE A 735 -12.83 30.43 11.10
C PHE A 735 -12.58 31.94 11.05
N GLU A 736 -12.05 32.45 9.92
CA GLU A 736 -11.76 33.87 9.73
C GLU A 736 -13.03 34.74 9.82
N THR A 737 -14.13 34.27 9.21
CA THR A 737 -15.42 34.97 9.27
C THR A 737 -15.95 35.09 10.70
N LEU A 738 -15.88 34.00 11.48
CA LEU A 738 -16.32 34.01 12.88
C LEU A 738 -15.37 34.81 13.78
N TYR A 739 -14.07 34.84 13.48
CA TYR A 739 -13.09 35.59 14.28
C TYR A 739 -13.27 37.11 14.22
N ALA A 740 -13.94 37.60 13.16
CA ALA A 740 -14.35 38.99 13.05
C ALA A 740 -15.31 39.41 14.18
N VAL A 741 -16.03 38.47 14.80
CA VAL A 741 -16.95 38.72 15.91
C VAL A 741 -16.18 38.69 17.25
N PRO A 742 -16.01 39.83 17.96
CA PRO A 742 -15.16 39.90 19.14
C PRO A 742 -15.55 38.93 20.27
N ALA A 743 -16.86 38.67 20.43
CA ALA A 743 -17.39 37.80 21.48
C ALA A 743 -17.02 36.31 21.31
N LEU A 744 -16.67 35.87 20.09
CA LEU A 744 -16.34 34.47 19.79
C LEU A 744 -14.84 34.17 19.91
N ARG A 745 -13.99 35.20 19.94
CA ARG A 745 -12.52 35.04 19.91
C ARG A 745 -11.98 34.09 20.99
N PRO A 746 -12.40 34.17 22.27
CA PRO A 746 -11.88 33.24 23.29
C PRO A 746 -12.15 31.76 22.98
N ALA A 747 -13.32 31.46 22.40
CA ALA A 747 -13.70 30.10 22.02
C ALA A 747 -12.95 29.64 20.77
N LEU A 748 -12.78 30.52 19.78
CA LEU A 748 -12.00 30.24 18.57
C LEU A 748 -10.51 30.08 18.87
N ASP A 749 -9.94 30.86 19.79
CA ASP A 749 -8.56 30.70 20.26
C ASP A 749 -8.37 29.34 20.95
N ALA A 750 -9.37 28.87 21.71
CA ALA A 750 -9.35 27.53 22.28
C ALA A 750 -9.40 26.44 21.21
N VAL A 751 -10.24 26.60 20.17
CA VAL A 751 -10.27 25.68 19.01
C VAL A 751 -8.90 25.66 18.31
N ALA A 752 -8.31 26.82 18.03
CA ALA A 752 -7.02 26.91 17.37
C ALA A 752 -5.90 26.22 18.15
N ARG A 753 -5.86 26.37 19.49
CA ARG A 753 -4.90 25.65 20.35
C ARG A 753 -5.07 24.13 20.30
N VAL A 754 -6.31 23.64 20.24
CA VAL A 754 -6.58 22.20 20.08
C VAL A 754 -6.09 21.72 18.71
N LEU A 755 -6.39 22.48 17.64
CA LEU A 755 -5.93 22.15 16.29
C LEU A 755 -4.39 22.19 16.18
N GLU A 756 -3.73 23.12 16.87
CA GLU A 756 -2.28 23.23 16.96
C GLU A 756 -1.65 22.05 17.71
N ALA A 757 -2.22 21.65 18.86
CA ALA A 757 -1.74 20.49 19.62
C ALA A 757 -1.85 19.17 18.83
N GLU A 758 -2.77 19.13 17.87
CA GLU A 758 -2.94 18.02 16.93
C GLU A 758 -2.02 18.12 15.69
N LEU A 759 -1.13 19.12 15.59
CA LEU A 759 -0.07 19.20 14.57
C LEU A 759 1.06 18.20 14.90
N GLN A 760 0.77 16.91 14.79
CA GLN A 760 1.75 15.83 14.80
C GLN A 760 2.66 15.90 13.55
N PRO A 761 3.82 15.20 13.49
CA PRO A 761 4.64 15.17 12.27
C PRO A 761 3.78 14.82 11.05
N MET A 762 3.94 15.58 9.95
CA MET A 762 2.94 15.65 8.89
C MET A 762 3.31 14.84 7.66
N ARG A 763 2.29 14.26 7.03
CA ARG A 763 2.36 13.84 5.64
C ARG A 763 2.02 15.02 4.73
N GLY A 764 2.83 15.23 3.68
CA GLY A 764 2.76 16.42 2.83
C GLY A 764 1.52 16.62 1.92
N CYS A 765 0.36 16.01 2.19
CA CYS A 765 -0.82 16.16 1.31
C CYS A 765 -2.16 16.03 2.07
N GLY A 766 -3.09 17.00 1.89
CA GLY A 766 -4.51 16.87 2.26
C GLY A 766 -5.24 18.20 2.51
N ALA A 767 -6.46 18.35 1.99
CA ALA A 767 -7.31 19.55 2.18
C ALA A 767 -7.66 19.83 3.66
N TYR A 768 -7.79 18.77 4.47
CA TYR A 768 -8.04 18.86 5.92
C TYR A 768 -6.84 19.44 6.69
N MET A 769 -5.62 19.14 6.24
CA MET A 769 -4.38 19.64 6.86
C MET A 769 -4.14 21.11 6.54
N ARG A 770 -4.47 21.53 5.31
CA ARG A 770 -4.37 22.92 4.87
C ARG A 770 -5.06 23.87 5.86
N SER A 771 -6.34 23.64 6.15
CA SER A 771 -7.10 24.56 7.00
C SER A 771 -6.63 24.58 8.45
N ARG A 772 -6.08 23.47 8.98
CA ARG A 772 -5.44 23.47 10.30
C ARG A 772 -4.20 24.35 10.34
N LEU A 773 -3.33 24.24 9.34
CA LEU A 773 -2.13 25.07 9.23
C LEU A 773 -2.48 26.54 9.00
N GLU A 774 -3.44 26.84 8.12
CA GLU A 774 -3.93 28.21 7.89
C GLU A 774 -4.42 28.86 9.19
N ILE A 775 -5.25 28.15 9.97
CA ILE A 775 -5.78 28.64 11.25
C ILE A 775 -4.65 28.84 12.26
N ALA A 776 -3.78 27.85 12.46
CA ALA A 776 -2.69 27.93 13.44
C ALA A 776 -1.69 29.05 13.11
N VAL A 777 -1.31 29.19 11.83
CA VAL A 777 -0.45 30.30 11.37
C VAL A 777 -1.13 31.65 11.59
N ALA A 778 -2.44 31.75 11.33
CA ALA A 778 -3.20 32.97 11.57
C ALA A 778 -3.33 33.33 13.06
N GLN A 779 -3.13 32.38 13.97
CA GLN A 779 -3.14 32.57 15.42
C GLN A 779 -1.75 32.79 16.03
N GLY A 780 -0.70 32.89 15.20
CA GLY A 780 0.64 33.20 15.69
C GLY A 780 1.47 31.98 16.10
N SER A 781 1.06 30.76 15.71
CA SER A 781 1.86 29.57 15.94
C SER A 781 3.12 29.57 15.08
N ALA A 782 4.27 29.83 15.70
CA ALA A 782 5.58 29.74 15.04
C ALA A 782 5.89 28.31 14.55
N PRO A 783 5.59 27.22 15.30
CA PRO A 783 5.73 25.86 14.80
C PRO A 783 4.91 25.58 13.54
N ALA A 784 3.65 26.03 13.50
CA ALA A 784 2.80 25.86 12.32
C ALA A 784 3.31 26.68 11.12
N LEU A 785 3.89 27.86 11.36
CA LEU A 785 4.50 28.67 10.31
C LEU A 785 5.74 27.99 9.72
N ASP A 786 6.65 27.47 10.55
CA ASP A 786 7.83 26.73 10.05
C ASP A 786 7.44 25.58 9.12
N VAL A 787 6.39 24.86 9.52
CA VAL A 787 5.83 23.75 8.75
C VAL A 787 5.20 24.22 7.44
N ALA A 788 4.37 25.26 7.48
CA ALA A 788 3.71 25.80 6.29
C ALA A 788 4.75 26.29 5.27
N LEU A 789 5.80 26.98 5.75
CA LEU A 789 6.94 27.42 4.94
C LEU A 789 7.66 26.23 4.31
N ALA A 790 7.98 25.19 5.10
CA ALA A 790 8.65 23.99 4.62
C ALA A 790 7.80 23.24 3.57
N TRP A 791 6.49 23.13 3.80
CA TRP A 791 5.57 22.46 2.89
C TRP A 791 5.45 23.18 1.55
N VAL A 792 5.22 24.50 1.54
CA VAL A 792 5.13 25.27 0.28
C VAL A 792 6.47 25.31 -0.45
N ALA A 793 7.59 25.40 0.29
CA ALA A 793 8.94 25.35 -0.27
C ALA A 793 9.26 23.99 -0.93
N ALA A 794 8.58 22.91 -0.52
CA ALA A 794 8.76 21.55 -1.03
C ALA A 794 7.90 21.24 -2.27
N LEU A 795 6.80 21.98 -2.52
CA LEU A 795 5.89 21.72 -3.64
C LEU A 795 6.61 21.65 -4.99
N HIS A 796 6.17 20.73 -5.86
CA HIS A 796 6.78 20.53 -7.17
C HIS A 796 5.89 21.07 -8.31
N PRO A 797 6.48 21.69 -9.35
CA PRO A 797 5.78 22.12 -10.57
C PRO A 797 4.99 21.05 -11.32
N THR A 798 5.34 19.76 -11.16
CA THR A 798 4.69 18.63 -11.84
C THR A 798 3.78 17.80 -10.93
N ASP A 799 3.57 18.22 -9.67
CA ASP A 799 2.52 17.66 -8.81
C ASP A 799 1.22 17.69 -9.62
N ARG A 800 0.77 16.49 -10.04
CA ARG A 800 -0.25 16.33 -11.08
C ARG A 800 -1.51 17.10 -10.69
N ALA A 801 -2.22 17.58 -11.72
CA ALA A 801 -3.39 18.48 -11.70
C ALA A 801 -4.53 18.20 -10.70
N GLY A 802 -4.52 17.11 -9.93
CA GLY A 802 -5.52 16.79 -8.91
C GLY A 802 -5.43 17.64 -7.64
N ASP A 803 -4.23 17.93 -7.14
CA ASP A 803 -4.03 18.64 -5.85
C ASP A 803 -3.62 20.11 -6.01
N ALA A 804 -3.08 20.49 -7.17
CA ALA A 804 -2.69 21.86 -7.51
C ALA A 804 -3.79 22.93 -7.27
N PRO A 805 -5.10 22.68 -7.52
CA PRO A 805 -6.14 23.67 -7.28
C PRO A 805 -6.33 24.02 -5.80
N ALA A 806 -5.99 23.11 -4.88
CA ALA A 806 -6.14 23.33 -3.44
C ALA A 806 -4.90 23.97 -2.80
N LEU A 807 -3.72 23.75 -3.38
CA LEU A 807 -2.42 24.20 -2.87
C LEU A 807 -2.05 25.63 -3.30
N LEU A 808 -2.50 26.06 -4.49
CA LEU A 808 -2.26 27.44 -4.95
C LEU A 808 -2.91 28.50 -4.04
N PRO A 809 -4.20 28.38 -3.66
CA PRO A 809 -4.80 29.32 -2.72
C PRO A 809 -4.08 29.35 -1.35
N PHE A 810 -3.57 28.21 -0.89
CA PHE A 810 -2.81 28.13 0.35
C PHE A 810 -1.50 28.93 0.27
N ALA A 811 -0.70 28.68 -0.77
CA ALA A 811 0.55 29.38 -0.99
C ALA A 811 0.34 30.89 -1.17
N GLN A 812 -0.71 31.29 -1.90
CA GLN A 812 -1.14 32.68 -2.02
C GLN A 812 -1.49 33.29 -0.66
N GLY A 813 -2.36 32.64 0.10
CA GLY A 813 -2.77 33.11 1.43
C GLY A 813 -1.59 33.24 2.39
N LEU A 814 -0.65 32.30 2.35
CA LEU A 814 0.57 32.34 3.16
C LEU A 814 1.48 33.51 2.75
N ALA A 815 1.69 33.74 1.44
CA ALA A 815 2.49 34.86 0.95
C ALA A 815 1.92 36.21 1.41
N VAL A 816 0.60 36.39 1.27
CA VAL A 816 -0.11 37.60 1.73
C VAL A 816 0.07 37.81 3.23
N ARG A 817 -0.05 36.75 4.04
CA ARG A 817 0.12 36.84 5.50
C ARG A 817 1.54 37.19 5.92
N LEU A 818 2.55 36.85 5.13
CA LEU A 818 3.95 37.18 5.37
C LEU A 818 4.38 38.52 4.77
N GLY A 819 3.49 39.19 4.02
CA GLY A 819 3.82 40.40 3.27
C GLY A 819 4.79 40.15 2.12
N LEU A 820 4.83 38.92 1.58
CA LEU A 820 5.63 38.59 0.41
C LEU A 820 4.86 38.98 -0.86
N PRO A 821 5.50 39.58 -1.87
CA PRO A 821 4.84 39.92 -3.12
C PRO A 821 4.36 38.64 -3.81
N PRO A 822 3.06 38.51 -4.14
CA PRO A 822 2.57 37.33 -4.83
C PRO A 822 3.21 37.28 -6.23
N PRO A 823 3.82 36.16 -6.61
CA PRO A 823 4.35 35.98 -7.95
C PRO A 823 3.21 36.05 -8.98
N GLN A 824 3.51 36.56 -10.17
CA GLN A 824 2.50 36.76 -11.22
C GLN A 824 2.12 35.47 -11.95
N GLY A 825 2.92 34.40 -11.86
CA GLY A 825 2.62 33.11 -12.46
C GLY A 825 1.94 32.12 -11.52
N GLY A 826 1.87 30.87 -11.97
CA GLY A 826 1.17 29.78 -11.28
C GLY A 826 1.91 29.22 -10.06
N LEU A 827 1.43 28.09 -9.53
CA LEU A 827 1.98 27.42 -8.33
C LEU A 827 3.51 27.22 -8.38
N LYS A 828 4.09 27.10 -9.57
CA LYS A 828 5.52 26.89 -9.81
C LYS A 828 6.42 28.02 -9.27
N GLU A 829 5.90 29.24 -9.14
CA GLU A 829 6.68 30.41 -8.73
C GLU A 829 6.67 30.63 -7.21
N TYR A 830 5.79 29.94 -6.47
CA TYR A 830 5.71 30.06 -5.01
C TYR A 830 6.85 29.35 -4.25
N PRO A 831 7.23 28.10 -4.57
CA PRO A 831 8.25 27.39 -3.80
C PRO A 831 9.57 28.16 -3.62
N PRO A 832 10.15 28.80 -4.66
CA PRO A 832 11.35 29.62 -4.49
C PRO A 832 11.21 30.74 -3.47
N LEU A 833 10.04 31.38 -3.36
CA LEU A 833 9.79 32.48 -2.43
C LEU A 833 9.83 32.07 -0.96
N PHE A 834 9.47 30.82 -0.66
CA PHE A 834 9.40 30.32 0.72
C PHE A 834 10.64 29.53 1.15
N ARG A 835 11.53 29.15 0.23
CA ARG A 835 12.74 28.38 0.55
C ARG A 835 13.66 29.15 1.49
N GLY A 836 14.14 28.48 2.53
CA GLY A 836 15.05 29.07 3.53
C GLY A 836 14.37 30.02 4.52
N LEU A 837 13.08 30.31 4.36
CA LEU A 837 12.32 31.06 5.35
C LEU A 837 12.08 30.21 6.60
N ARG A 838 12.14 30.85 7.77
CA ARG A 838 11.81 30.23 9.06
C ARG A 838 10.95 31.19 9.87
N ALA A 839 10.07 30.67 10.72
CA ALA A 839 9.22 31.46 11.60
C ALA A 839 10.05 32.43 12.48
N ALA A 840 11.27 32.03 12.87
CA ALA A 840 12.19 32.87 13.65
C ALA A 840 12.57 34.20 12.96
N GLN A 841 12.47 34.29 11.63
CA GLN A 841 12.72 35.49 10.84
C GLN A 841 11.53 36.45 10.82
N PHE A 842 10.40 36.07 11.39
CA PHE A 842 9.18 36.87 11.40
C PHE A 842 8.79 37.26 12.83
N HIS A 843 8.11 38.39 12.96
CA HIS A 843 7.40 38.81 14.15
C HIS A 843 5.90 38.77 13.85
N TYR A 844 5.14 38.06 14.69
CA TYR A 844 3.69 37.99 14.57
C TYR A 844 3.04 39.30 15.03
N GLN A 845 2.06 39.78 14.28
CA GLN A 845 1.27 40.97 14.59
C GLN A 845 -0.16 40.56 14.95
N PRO A 846 -0.49 40.39 16.25
CA PRO A 846 -1.78 39.83 16.67
C PRO A 846 -2.99 40.61 16.15
N ALA A 847 -2.90 41.94 16.11
CA ALA A 847 -3.99 42.80 15.64
C ALA A 847 -4.35 42.59 14.16
N LEU A 848 -3.36 42.27 13.33
CA LEU A 848 -3.54 42.04 11.90
C LEU A 848 -3.59 40.55 11.54
N ARG A 849 -3.21 39.68 12.48
CA ARG A 849 -3.07 38.23 12.26
C ARG A 849 -2.15 37.89 11.08
N THR A 850 -1.11 38.71 10.93
CA THR A 850 -0.07 38.63 9.91
C THR A 850 1.31 38.52 10.55
N TRP A 851 2.29 38.17 9.73
CA TRP A 851 3.68 38.00 10.12
C TRP A 851 4.52 39.01 9.33
N ARG A 852 5.32 39.82 10.02
CA ARG A 852 6.26 40.73 9.38
C ARG A 852 7.67 40.21 9.48
N LYS A 853 8.40 40.23 8.37
CA LYS A 853 9.82 39.89 8.37
C LYS A 853 10.56 40.86 9.31
N LYS A 854 11.39 40.30 10.19
CA LYS A 854 12.30 41.09 11.02
C LYS A 854 13.30 41.81 10.11
N PRO A 855 13.70 43.04 10.47
CA PRO A 855 14.70 43.79 9.71
C PRO A 855 16.02 43.04 9.62
#